data_AF-A0A495ZN68-F1
#
_entry.id   AF-A0A495ZN68-F1
#
_cell.length_a   1.000
_cell.length_b   1.000
_cell.length_c   1.000
_cell.angle_alpha   90.00
_cell.angle_beta   90.00
_cell.angle_gamma   90.00
#
_symmetry.space_group_name_H-M   'P 1'
#
loop_
_entity.id
_entity.type
_entity.pdbx_description
1 polymer ?
#
loop_
_entity_poly.entity_id
_entity_poly.type
_entity_poly.pdbx_seq_one_letter_code
_entity_poly.pdbx_strand_id
1 'polypeptide(L)'
;MTIKEKLCKSLGFRLLFLSVIGVFTYNAFAYAENAEDWMPDANLRAAVREKLGLPPEVSLTKENIKQLTHLEAQNRRIRHIHGLEFAENLAEGLNLGINLIQDISPLRSLKKLRGLSLLGNQVSDLSPLASLTSLVYLNCAFNPISDLGAVSNLIYLEDLDLAGCQISDVAQLAGLKNLKKLILQTNDITDVGPLANLSELEVLNIVDNPIWDFSPLQHLNLTTFEYNMLCKIPSLPVEERILTRSFPSIFKAWDSLIIAGLPQHGGIDYHDLAFSLTFGLNWQTTPSQSTRGLATRVAGNLEAAQDERDRLLTLNPNIVTLVTIAINGSGELSKYPPNSDFWLKDDKGQIVYSEVLNGPMINFMNPELQDIIIKQIVGIAECGFYDGVMFDGFAWNATGFVGRELFPHADEEIIAATTRILREARNRVREDFLILINAGRSKPTAYAEYIDGSFMELGRDHSEGYTYLELIEIEDILLWNELNLRAPQINCLEGEGIGTEPPDSPENRRWMRLFTTMGLTHSDGYVLYNTGKRFHGGPDHEHIWYDFWDADLGRPVGGNETKGQTYNGIEGLFIREFTNGWAVYNRSGKEQQIEFSKAVSGVASGVEDQRSHILPDLDGEIYLKSESKLETPLAADINADGVVNIFDLVLVANALGEAEPDLNGDGVVNILDLVIVANAFE
;
A
#
# COMPACT_ATOMS: atom_id res chain seq x y z
N MET A 1 99.60 40.33 33.74
CA MET A 1 99.12 41.54 34.47
C MET A 1 98.22 42.36 33.54
N THR A 2 96.92 42.05 33.53
CA THR A 2 95.76 42.96 33.31
C THR A 2 94.52 42.09 33.17
N ILE A 3 93.51 42.18 34.03
CA ILE A 3 93.40 41.47 35.34
C ILE A 3 93.06 39.96 35.11
N LYS A 4 93.27 39.47 33.89
CA LYS A 4 93.68 38.11 33.55
C LYS A 4 95.07 37.85 34.18
N GLU A 5 95.21 36.69 34.82
CA GLU A 5 96.43 36.19 35.49
C GLU A 5 96.85 36.90 36.79
N LYS A 6 96.45 36.31 37.92
CA LYS A 6 97.09 36.29 39.25
C LYS A 6 96.21 35.33 40.07
N LEU A 7 96.58 34.15 40.58
CA LEU A 7 97.82 33.45 40.95
C LEU A 7 97.54 31.95 40.71
N CYS A 8 98.41 31.18 40.06
CA CYS A 8 99.50 30.42 40.68
C CYS A 8 99.13 29.50 41.86
N LYS A 9 99.28 28.19 41.61
CA LYS A 9 99.96 27.19 42.46
C LYS A 9 99.51 27.09 43.93
N SER A 10 98.88 25.96 44.28
CA SER A 10 99.50 24.87 45.07
C SER A 10 98.50 24.14 45.97
N LEU A 11 98.82 22.86 46.21
CA LEU A 11 98.21 21.89 47.12
C LEU A 11 96.82 21.34 46.75
N GLY A 12 96.83 20.07 46.33
CA GLY A 12 95.63 19.24 46.30
C GLY A 12 95.31 18.63 47.66
N PHE A 13 94.04 18.25 47.85
CA PHE A 13 93.67 16.93 48.37
C PHE A 13 92.16 16.66 48.24
N ARG A 14 91.86 15.47 47.68
CA ARG A 14 90.71 14.57 47.88
C ARG A 14 89.28 14.98 47.46
N LEU A 15 88.86 14.31 46.37
CA LEU A 15 87.69 13.43 46.24
C LEU A 15 86.34 13.94 46.79
N LEU A 16 85.41 14.24 45.89
CA LEU A 16 84.22 13.40 45.70
C LEU A 16 83.49 13.75 44.39
N PHE A 17 82.94 12.69 43.80
CA PHE A 17 82.21 12.59 42.53
C PHE A 17 81.09 13.63 42.35
N LEU A 18 80.95 14.18 41.14
CA LEU A 18 79.68 14.19 40.40
C LEU A 18 79.89 14.63 38.94
N SER A 19 79.13 13.95 38.08
CA SER A 19 79.31 13.66 36.67
C SER A 19 78.87 14.77 35.72
N VAL A 20 79.73 15.12 34.75
CA VAL A 20 79.33 15.65 33.44
C VAL A 20 80.33 15.12 32.39
N ILE A 21 79.84 14.96 31.15
CA ILE A 21 80.48 14.51 29.91
C ILE A 21 80.26 13.00 29.71
N GLY A 22 79.49 12.51 28.74
CA GLY A 22 78.85 13.13 27.59
C GLY A 22 78.58 11.99 26.62
N VAL A 23 77.34 11.86 26.13
CA VAL A 23 77.02 11.01 24.98
C VAL A 23 76.16 11.85 24.06
N PHE A 24 76.65 12.05 22.84
CA PHE A 24 75.91 12.66 21.74
C PHE A 24 74.60 11.88 21.51
N THR A 25 73.45 12.52 21.74
CA THR A 25 72.18 12.07 21.17
C THR A 25 71.88 12.90 19.93
N TYR A 26 71.90 12.26 18.77
CA TYR A 26 71.29 12.77 17.56
C TYR A 26 69.80 13.05 17.84
N ASN A 27 69.41 14.33 17.86
CA ASN A 27 68.00 14.71 17.78
C ASN A 27 67.56 14.52 16.33
N ALA A 28 67.05 13.33 16.01
CA ALA A 28 66.11 13.19 14.91
C ALA A 28 64.77 13.76 15.41
N PHE A 29 64.43 14.97 14.97
CA PHE A 29 63.03 15.39 14.98
C PHE A 29 62.30 14.48 14.00
N ALA A 30 61.80 13.34 14.47
CA ALA A 30 60.79 12.60 13.76
C ALA A 30 59.56 13.52 13.69
N TYR A 31 59.22 14.00 12.49
CA TYR A 31 57.92 14.59 12.24
C TYR A 31 56.89 13.53 12.64
N ALA A 32 56.11 13.78 13.70
CA ALA A 32 55.01 12.90 14.06
C ALA A 32 54.02 12.91 12.88
N GLU A 33 53.80 11.74 12.28
CA GLU A 33 52.89 11.58 11.14
C GLU A 33 51.47 12.01 11.56
N ASN A 34 50.85 12.93 10.83
CA ASN A 34 49.53 13.45 11.17
C ASN A 34 48.45 12.39 10.87
N ALA A 35 47.60 12.07 11.86
CA ALA A 35 46.52 11.10 11.71
C ALA A 35 45.53 11.46 10.59
N GLU A 36 45.38 12.74 10.30
CA GLU A 36 44.47 13.22 9.25
C GLU A 36 44.93 12.84 7.84
N ASP A 37 46.24 12.61 7.64
CA ASP A 37 46.80 12.29 6.33
C ASP A 37 46.54 10.82 5.95
N TRP A 38 46.60 9.90 6.93
CA TRP A 38 46.47 8.46 6.68
C TRP A 38 45.14 7.86 7.15
N MET A 39 44.36 8.58 7.96
CA MET A 39 42.99 8.23 8.33
C MET A 39 42.11 9.48 8.20
N PRO A 40 41.71 9.90 6.99
CA PRO A 40 41.14 11.22 6.74
C PRO A 40 39.72 11.44 7.28
N ASP A 41 38.95 10.38 7.53
CA ASP A 41 37.59 10.49 8.08
C ASP A 41 37.63 10.80 9.59
N ALA A 42 37.15 12.00 9.96
CA ALA A 42 37.17 12.46 11.34
C ALA A 42 36.30 11.61 12.28
N ASN A 43 35.19 11.06 11.79
CA ASN A 43 34.29 10.24 12.59
C ASN A 43 34.90 8.85 12.85
N LEU A 44 35.59 8.28 11.85
CA LEU A 44 36.38 7.07 12.05
C LEU A 44 37.55 7.30 13.01
N ARG A 45 38.32 8.38 12.84
CA ARG A 45 39.38 8.74 13.79
C ARG A 45 38.84 8.83 15.20
N ALA A 46 37.70 9.48 15.39
CA ALA A 46 37.05 9.61 16.70
C ALA A 46 36.69 8.24 17.29
N ALA A 47 36.07 7.35 16.50
CA ALA A 47 35.71 6.00 16.94
C ALA A 47 36.96 5.17 17.35
N VAL A 48 38.05 5.27 16.58
CA VAL A 48 39.31 4.57 16.88
C VAL A 48 39.95 5.12 18.16
N ARG A 49 39.99 6.44 18.33
CA ARG A 49 40.53 7.07 19.56
C ARG A 49 39.74 6.67 20.79
N GLU A 50 38.41 6.69 20.69
CA GLU A 50 37.49 6.26 21.75
C GLU A 50 37.77 4.81 22.14
N LYS A 51 37.86 3.90 21.16
CA LYS A 51 38.13 2.48 21.40
C LYS A 51 39.49 2.23 22.06
N LEU A 52 40.50 3.02 21.72
CA LEU A 52 41.84 2.93 22.30
C LEU A 52 42.01 3.72 23.61
N GLY A 53 40.99 4.46 24.05
CA GLY A 53 41.06 5.30 25.25
C GLY A 53 42.10 6.42 25.15
N LEU A 54 42.36 6.93 23.94
CA LEU A 54 43.39 7.94 23.70
C LEU A 54 42.87 9.37 24.00
N PRO A 55 43.50 10.12 24.91
CA PRO A 55 43.16 11.52 25.17
C PRO A 55 43.34 12.43 23.94
N PRO A 56 42.66 13.60 23.87
CA PRO A 56 42.77 14.58 22.78
C PRO A 56 44.21 15.01 22.44
N GLU A 57 45.09 14.99 23.41
CA GLU A 57 46.48 15.47 23.36
C GLU A 57 47.44 14.38 22.86
N VAL A 58 47.03 13.12 22.90
CA VAL A 58 47.82 11.99 22.40
C VAL A 58 47.53 11.78 20.92
N SER A 59 48.57 11.89 20.10
CA SER A 59 48.49 11.64 18.66
C SER A 59 48.13 10.18 18.39
N LEU A 60 47.13 9.96 17.53
CA LEU A 60 46.82 8.63 17.00
C LEU A 60 47.88 8.22 15.98
N THR A 61 48.52 7.07 16.17
CA THR A 61 49.53 6.54 15.25
C THR A 61 49.13 5.20 14.65
N LYS A 62 49.77 4.80 13.54
CA LYS A 62 49.66 3.46 12.96
C LYS A 62 50.12 2.34 13.89
N GLU A 63 50.91 2.64 14.91
CA GLU A 63 51.27 1.64 15.91
C GLU A 63 50.16 1.48 16.96
N ASN A 64 49.44 2.55 17.30
CA ASN A 64 48.28 2.47 18.19
C ASN A 64 47.15 1.65 17.57
N ILE A 65 46.87 1.80 16.26
CA ILE A 65 45.76 1.09 15.61
C ILE A 65 45.97 -0.44 15.57
N LYS A 66 47.22 -0.93 15.59
CA LYS A 66 47.52 -2.36 15.68
C LYS A 66 47.06 -3.01 16.99
N GLN A 67 46.69 -2.22 18.00
CA GLN A 67 46.14 -2.74 19.25
C GLN A 67 44.65 -3.10 19.13
N LEU A 68 43.96 -2.65 18.07
CA LEU A 68 42.57 -3.00 17.84
C LEU A 68 42.44 -4.49 17.53
N THR A 69 41.67 -5.20 18.36
CA THR A 69 41.17 -6.55 18.04
C THR A 69 39.69 -6.53 17.63
N HIS A 70 38.97 -5.48 18.04
CA HIS A 70 37.57 -5.23 17.78
C HIS A 70 37.30 -3.71 17.59
N LEU A 71 36.32 -3.31 16.77
CA LEU A 71 35.87 -1.92 16.66
C LEU A 71 34.34 -1.81 16.44
N GLU A 72 33.66 -1.05 17.30
CA GLU A 72 32.27 -0.59 17.12
C GLU A 72 32.28 0.85 16.60
N ALA A 73 31.78 1.08 15.38
CA ALA A 73 31.76 2.39 14.73
C ALA A 73 30.46 2.64 13.92
N GLN A 74 29.36 2.02 14.35
CA GLN A 74 28.04 2.17 13.76
C GLN A 74 27.40 3.54 14.01
N ASN A 75 26.54 4.00 13.09
CA ASN A 75 25.76 5.24 13.23
C ASN A 75 26.61 6.50 13.53
N ARG A 76 27.71 6.66 12.79
CA ARG A 76 28.67 7.76 12.98
C ARG A 76 28.84 8.65 11.76
N ARG A 77 28.04 8.43 10.70
CA ARG A 77 28.15 9.15 9.41
C ARG A 77 29.56 9.05 8.80
N ILE A 78 30.22 7.91 9.00
CA ILE A 78 31.51 7.59 8.38
C ILE A 78 31.31 7.43 6.88
N ARG A 79 32.18 8.02 6.07
CA ARG A 79 32.17 7.93 4.60
C ARG A 79 33.36 7.15 4.07
N HIS A 80 34.52 7.31 4.71
CA HIS A 80 35.76 6.69 4.28
C HIS A 80 36.40 5.90 5.40
N ILE A 81 36.84 4.68 5.09
CA ILE A 81 37.49 3.80 6.05
C ILE A 81 38.99 3.61 5.82
N HIS A 82 39.61 4.51 5.04
CA HIS A 82 41.07 4.59 4.94
C HIS A 82 41.68 4.78 6.33
N GLY A 83 42.79 4.09 6.56
CA GLY A 83 43.46 3.94 7.84
C GLY A 83 43.17 2.61 8.53
N LEU A 84 42.02 1.95 8.25
CA LEU A 84 41.74 0.62 8.83
C LEU A 84 42.64 -0.48 8.27
N GLU A 85 43.23 -0.32 7.08
CA GLU A 85 44.17 -1.28 6.49
C GLU A 85 45.40 -1.55 7.36
N PHE A 86 45.72 -0.63 8.30
CA PHE A 86 46.82 -0.74 9.27
C PHE A 86 46.42 -1.50 10.56
N ALA A 87 45.14 -1.82 10.77
CA ALA A 87 44.64 -2.53 11.94
C ALA A 87 44.87 -4.06 11.83
N GLU A 88 46.11 -4.48 11.65
CA GLU A 88 46.51 -5.87 11.30
C GLU A 88 46.14 -6.96 12.34
N ASN A 89 45.73 -6.56 13.55
CA ASN A 89 45.30 -7.46 14.61
C ASN A 89 43.77 -7.44 14.83
N LEU A 90 43.03 -6.70 14.01
CA LEU A 90 41.58 -6.70 14.02
C LEU A 90 41.08 -8.08 13.58
N ALA A 91 40.62 -8.87 14.53
CA ALA A 91 40.35 -10.29 14.35
C ALA A 91 38.99 -10.70 14.93
N GLU A 92 38.50 -10.03 15.97
CA GLU A 92 37.26 -10.39 16.63
C GLU A 92 36.05 -9.87 15.83
N GLY A 93 35.95 -8.55 15.64
CA GLY A 93 34.79 -7.95 14.99
C GLY A 93 35.00 -6.51 14.54
N LEU A 94 34.38 -6.15 13.42
CA LEU A 94 34.32 -4.79 12.90
C LEU A 94 32.87 -4.45 12.58
N ASN A 95 32.27 -3.52 13.32
CA ASN A 95 30.92 -3.04 13.07
C ASN A 95 30.96 -1.62 12.52
N LEU A 96 30.58 -1.47 11.26
CA LEU A 96 30.51 -0.22 10.50
C LEU A 96 29.07 0.09 10.05
N GLY A 97 28.06 -0.52 10.68
CA GLY A 97 26.67 -0.39 10.25
C GLY A 97 26.10 1.04 10.33
N ILE A 98 25.09 1.34 9.52
CA ILE A 98 24.35 2.61 9.50
C ILE A 98 25.31 3.79 9.29
N ASN A 99 26.08 3.74 8.21
CA ASN A 99 27.02 4.79 7.81
C ASN A 99 26.80 5.15 6.33
N LEU A 100 27.76 5.83 5.70
CA LEU A 100 27.68 6.29 4.31
C LEU A 100 28.86 5.73 3.49
N ILE A 101 29.31 4.52 3.83
CA ILE A 101 30.49 3.89 3.23
C ILE A 101 30.13 3.33 1.87
N GLN A 102 30.94 3.64 0.86
CA GLN A 102 30.85 3.06 -0.50
C GLN A 102 32.05 2.15 -0.80
N ASP A 103 33.26 2.63 -0.48
CA ASP A 103 34.50 1.92 -0.76
C ASP A 103 35.00 1.16 0.48
N ILE A 104 35.05 -0.16 0.36
CA ILE A 104 35.57 -1.08 1.38
C ILE A 104 36.95 -1.66 1.02
N SER A 105 37.63 -1.13 0.00
CA SER A 105 38.99 -1.55 -0.39
C SER A 105 40.02 -1.58 0.76
N PRO A 106 39.96 -0.69 1.78
CA PRO A 106 40.86 -0.76 2.93
C PRO A 106 40.77 -2.06 3.74
N LEU A 107 39.65 -2.80 3.66
CA LEU A 107 39.47 -4.04 4.42
C LEU A 107 40.26 -5.23 3.85
N ARG A 108 40.76 -5.15 2.61
CA ARG A 108 41.39 -6.27 1.89
C ARG A 108 42.55 -6.93 2.65
N SER A 109 43.28 -6.17 3.49
CA SER A 109 44.41 -6.69 4.26
C SER A 109 44.01 -7.39 5.56
N LEU A 110 42.75 -7.24 6.03
CA LEU A 110 42.31 -7.67 7.36
C LEU A 110 41.92 -9.15 7.43
N LYS A 111 42.84 -10.02 7.00
CA LYS A 111 42.61 -11.46 6.82
C LYS A 111 42.29 -12.25 8.09
N LYS A 112 42.50 -11.65 9.27
CA LYS A 112 42.18 -12.27 10.57
C LYS A 112 40.74 -12.00 11.02
N LEU A 113 40.02 -11.10 10.35
CA LEU A 113 38.69 -10.67 10.76
C LEU A 113 37.71 -11.83 10.74
N ARG A 114 36.99 -12.03 11.86
CA ARG A 114 35.98 -13.09 12.02
C ARG A 114 34.54 -12.56 11.90
N GLY A 115 34.29 -11.33 12.31
CA GLY A 115 32.98 -10.69 12.20
C GLY A 115 33.05 -9.35 11.47
N LEU A 116 32.18 -9.14 10.48
CA LEU A 116 32.04 -7.86 9.78
C LEU A 116 30.57 -7.48 9.65
N SER A 117 30.22 -6.27 10.08
CA SER A 117 28.92 -5.65 9.77
C SER A 117 29.11 -4.37 8.97
N LEU A 118 28.48 -4.35 7.80
CA LEU A 118 28.35 -3.24 6.86
C LEU A 118 26.87 -2.86 6.65
N LEU A 119 25.96 -3.34 7.51
CA LEU A 119 24.52 -3.06 7.49
C LEU A 119 24.21 -1.59 7.15
N GLY A 120 23.30 -1.31 6.22
CA GLY A 120 22.81 0.05 5.95
C GLY A 120 23.91 1.02 5.54
N ASN A 121 24.66 0.68 4.50
CA ASN A 121 25.67 1.54 3.87
C ASN A 121 25.33 1.71 2.37
N GLN A 122 26.31 2.07 1.55
CA GLN A 122 26.18 2.26 0.11
C GLN A 122 27.18 1.39 -0.66
N VAL A 123 27.49 0.21 -0.13
CA VAL A 123 28.48 -0.71 -0.69
C VAL A 123 27.85 -1.52 -1.82
N SER A 124 28.41 -1.48 -3.02
CA SER A 124 27.96 -2.31 -4.15
C SER A 124 28.98 -3.37 -4.57
N ASP A 125 30.25 -3.18 -4.24
CA ASP A 125 31.35 -4.08 -4.61
C ASP A 125 31.91 -4.80 -3.37
N LEU A 126 31.69 -6.12 -3.30
CA LEU A 126 32.23 -6.99 -2.26
C LEU A 126 33.61 -7.57 -2.59
N SER A 127 34.19 -7.29 -3.77
CA SER A 127 35.49 -7.83 -4.20
C SER A 127 36.63 -7.68 -3.18
N PRO A 128 36.70 -6.60 -2.36
CA PRO A 128 37.73 -6.50 -1.33
C PRO A 128 37.64 -7.57 -0.24
N LEU A 129 36.45 -8.15 -0.02
CA LEU A 129 36.21 -9.19 0.99
C LEU A 129 36.69 -10.57 0.56
N ALA A 130 36.93 -10.82 -0.73
CA ALA A 130 37.22 -12.17 -1.26
C ALA A 130 38.42 -12.88 -0.60
N SER A 131 39.33 -12.13 0.02
CA SER A 131 40.52 -12.68 0.70
C SER A 131 40.38 -12.79 2.24
N LEU A 132 39.24 -12.38 2.80
CA LEU A 132 38.97 -12.40 4.24
C LEU A 132 38.39 -13.75 4.64
N THR A 133 39.10 -14.82 4.29
CA THR A 133 38.63 -16.21 4.43
C THR A 133 38.45 -16.66 5.89
N SER A 134 38.82 -15.86 6.88
CA SER A 134 38.57 -16.14 8.30
C SER A 134 37.19 -15.68 8.79
N LEU A 135 36.38 -15.04 7.93
CA LEU A 135 35.05 -14.56 8.30
C LEU A 135 34.12 -15.72 8.65
N VAL A 136 33.42 -15.53 9.77
CA VAL A 136 32.39 -16.42 10.34
C VAL A 136 31.03 -15.72 10.34
N TYR A 137 31.02 -14.39 10.56
CA TYR A 137 29.83 -13.55 10.52
C TYR A 137 30.01 -12.43 9.49
N LEU A 138 29.06 -12.29 8.58
CA LEU A 138 28.99 -11.20 7.63
C LEU A 138 27.57 -10.64 7.54
N ASN A 139 27.40 -9.38 7.90
CA ASN A 139 26.16 -8.64 7.66
C ASN A 139 26.41 -7.52 6.65
N CYS A 140 25.76 -7.62 5.49
CA CYS A 140 25.78 -6.62 4.43
C CYS A 140 24.38 -6.12 4.08
N ALA A 141 23.38 -6.38 4.92
CA ALA A 141 21.99 -6.02 4.65
C ALA A 141 21.81 -4.52 4.34
N PHE A 142 20.81 -4.19 3.54
CA PHE A 142 20.47 -2.84 3.09
C PHE A 142 21.67 -2.13 2.43
N ASN A 143 22.26 -2.80 1.45
CA ASN A 143 23.28 -2.26 0.55
C ASN A 143 22.92 -2.62 -0.91
N PRO A 144 23.30 -1.80 -1.91
CA PRO A 144 22.98 -2.06 -3.32
C PRO A 144 23.89 -3.14 -3.94
N ILE A 145 23.84 -4.36 -3.40
CA ILE A 145 24.67 -5.50 -3.80
C ILE A 145 23.87 -6.42 -4.70
N SER A 146 24.43 -6.79 -5.85
CA SER A 146 23.86 -7.79 -6.76
C SER A 146 24.83 -8.95 -7.08
N ASP A 147 26.15 -8.76 -6.91
CA ASP A 147 27.17 -9.78 -7.19
C ASP A 147 27.72 -10.40 -5.89
N LEU A 148 27.55 -11.71 -5.77
CA LEU A 148 28.01 -12.52 -4.63
C LEU A 148 29.33 -13.26 -4.90
N GLY A 149 30.01 -12.99 -6.02
CA GLY A 149 31.25 -13.67 -6.42
C GLY A 149 32.34 -13.66 -5.34
N ALA A 150 32.50 -12.55 -4.62
CA ALA A 150 33.46 -12.44 -3.52
C ALA A 150 33.11 -13.33 -2.31
N VAL A 151 31.82 -13.55 -2.07
CA VAL A 151 31.30 -14.30 -0.91
C VAL A 151 31.55 -15.80 -1.08
N SER A 152 31.63 -16.32 -2.30
CA SER A 152 31.87 -17.75 -2.60
C SER A 152 33.16 -18.33 -1.98
N ASN A 153 34.15 -17.48 -1.67
CA ASN A 153 35.42 -17.90 -1.06
C ASN A 153 35.39 -17.92 0.47
N LEU A 154 34.33 -17.41 1.10
CA LEU A 154 34.21 -17.25 2.55
C LEU A 154 33.66 -18.52 3.21
N ILE A 155 34.31 -19.65 2.95
CA ILE A 155 33.83 -21.01 3.27
C ILE A 155 33.63 -21.30 4.78
N TYR A 156 34.10 -20.42 5.67
CA TYR A 156 33.91 -20.52 7.11
C TYR A 156 32.75 -19.67 7.64
N LEU A 157 31.98 -19.00 6.77
CA LEU A 157 30.78 -18.30 7.17
C LEU A 157 29.77 -19.25 7.81
N GLU A 158 29.27 -18.85 8.96
CA GLU A 158 28.19 -19.51 9.71
C GLU A 158 26.92 -18.64 9.72
N ASP A 159 27.06 -17.32 9.70
CA ASP A 159 25.94 -16.36 9.69
C ASP A 159 26.16 -15.30 8.60
N LEU A 160 25.22 -15.27 7.64
CA LEU A 160 25.24 -14.36 6.51
C LEU A 160 23.89 -13.63 6.40
N ASP A 161 23.95 -12.31 6.49
CA ASP A 161 22.80 -11.43 6.33
C ASP A 161 22.99 -10.53 5.10
N LEU A 162 22.11 -10.74 4.12
CA LEU A 162 22.05 -10.06 2.83
C LEU A 162 20.63 -9.52 2.56
N ALA A 163 19.86 -9.24 3.61
CA ALA A 163 18.50 -8.70 3.46
C ALA A 163 18.49 -7.33 2.75
N GLY A 164 17.47 -7.06 1.95
CA GLY A 164 17.29 -5.73 1.33
C GLY A 164 18.41 -5.35 0.37
N CYS A 165 18.96 -6.32 -0.36
CA CYS A 165 19.95 -6.10 -1.41
C CYS A 165 19.26 -6.10 -2.79
N GLN A 166 20.00 -6.36 -3.87
CA GLN A 166 19.50 -6.47 -5.24
C GLN A 166 19.91 -7.82 -5.84
N ILE A 167 19.79 -8.88 -5.03
CA ILE A 167 20.27 -10.22 -5.37
C ILE A 167 19.17 -10.97 -6.11
N SER A 168 19.47 -11.51 -7.29
CA SER A 168 18.57 -12.42 -8.02
C SER A 168 19.16 -13.83 -8.21
N ASP A 169 20.49 -13.96 -8.12
CA ASP A 169 21.21 -15.22 -8.26
C ASP A 169 21.98 -15.55 -6.97
N VAL A 170 21.76 -16.75 -6.44
CA VAL A 170 22.40 -17.28 -5.24
C VAL A 170 23.33 -18.47 -5.52
N ALA A 171 23.67 -18.73 -6.78
CA ALA A 171 24.56 -19.81 -7.19
C ALA A 171 25.90 -19.81 -6.43
N GLN A 172 26.43 -18.62 -6.15
CA GLN A 172 27.72 -18.41 -5.48
C GLN A 172 27.68 -18.81 -4.00
N LEU A 173 26.50 -18.99 -3.41
CA LEU A 173 26.32 -19.43 -2.02
C LEU A 173 26.39 -20.96 -1.87
N ALA A 174 26.25 -21.73 -2.96
CA ALA A 174 26.14 -23.20 -2.92
C ALA A 174 27.34 -23.92 -2.25
N GLY A 175 28.50 -23.27 -2.21
CA GLY A 175 29.73 -23.80 -1.59
C GLY A 175 29.87 -23.55 -0.09
N LEU A 176 29.02 -22.72 0.52
CA LEU A 176 29.17 -22.24 1.90
C LEU A 176 28.57 -23.22 2.92
N LYS A 177 29.09 -24.44 2.94
CA LYS A 177 28.53 -25.58 3.67
C LYS A 177 28.46 -25.43 5.20
N ASN A 178 29.16 -24.44 5.77
CA ASN A 178 29.13 -24.15 7.21
C ASN A 178 28.05 -23.13 7.59
N LEU A 179 27.29 -22.59 6.63
CA LEU A 179 26.21 -21.64 6.93
C LEU A 179 25.15 -22.31 7.80
N LYS A 180 24.89 -21.70 8.95
CA LYS A 180 23.81 -22.04 9.89
C LYS A 180 22.66 -21.06 9.82
N LYS A 181 22.96 -19.79 9.52
CA LYS A 181 21.96 -18.74 9.35
C LYS A 181 22.18 -17.99 8.04
N LEU A 182 21.11 -17.89 7.26
CA LEU A 182 21.10 -17.17 6.00
C LEU A 182 19.83 -16.32 5.90
N ILE A 183 20.02 -15.01 5.86
CA ILE A 183 18.94 -14.04 5.70
C ILE A 183 19.07 -13.41 4.30
N LEU A 184 18.07 -13.64 3.46
CA LEU A 184 17.97 -13.18 2.08
C LEU A 184 16.66 -12.40 1.84
N GLN A 185 15.99 -11.98 2.91
CA GLN A 185 14.72 -11.26 2.85
C GLN A 185 14.80 -10.04 1.90
N THR A 186 13.71 -9.75 1.18
CA THR A 186 13.60 -8.54 0.32
C THR A 186 14.72 -8.50 -0.73
N ASN A 187 14.68 -9.47 -1.63
CA ASN A 187 15.56 -9.59 -2.79
C ASN A 187 14.73 -10.07 -4.01
N ASP A 188 15.36 -10.33 -5.15
CA ASP A 188 14.71 -10.74 -6.40
C ASP A 188 14.99 -12.22 -6.75
N ILE A 189 15.13 -13.08 -5.73
CA ILE A 189 15.52 -14.49 -5.90
C ILE A 189 14.31 -15.30 -6.38
N THR A 190 14.46 -16.05 -7.48
CA THR A 190 13.42 -16.96 -7.99
C THR A 190 13.76 -18.43 -7.83
N ASP A 191 15.05 -18.77 -7.71
CA ASP A 191 15.56 -20.13 -7.65
C ASP A 191 16.42 -20.34 -6.40
N VAL A 192 15.97 -21.27 -5.55
CA VAL A 192 16.68 -21.68 -4.33
C VAL A 192 17.41 -23.02 -4.48
N GLY A 193 17.42 -23.59 -5.69
CA GLY A 193 18.19 -24.77 -6.06
C GLY A 193 19.65 -24.74 -5.57
N PRO A 194 20.38 -23.62 -5.70
CA PRO A 194 21.74 -23.53 -5.18
C PRO A 194 21.89 -23.72 -3.67
N LEU A 195 20.83 -23.46 -2.90
CA LEU A 195 20.85 -23.58 -1.43
C LEU A 195 20.62 -25.03 -0.96
N ALA A 196 20.23 -25.93 -1.87
CA ALA A 196 19.88 -27.31 -1.57
C ALA A 196 20.94 -28.03 -0.71
N ASN A 197 22.22 -27.83 -0.97
CA ASN A 197 23.30 -28.57 -0.30
C ASN A 197 23.87 -27.90 0.97
N LEU A 198 23.22 -26.86 1.50
CA LEU A 198 23.62 -26.18 2.73
C LEU A 198 23.15 -26.98 3.95
N SER A 199 23.73 -28.17 4.17
CA SER A 199 23.24 -29.15 5.14
C SER A 199 23.28 -28.72 6.61
N GLU A 200 24.11 -27.73 6.95
CA GLU A 200 24.21 -27.16 8.30
C GLU A 200 23.24 -25.98 8.53
N LEU A 201 22.44 -25.62 7.53
CA LEU A 201 21.54 -24.47 7.61
C LEU A 201 20.39 -24.77 8.57
N GLU A 202 20.26 -23.93 9.61
CA GLU A 202 19.26 -24.02 10.67
C GLU A 202 18.21 -22.91 10.58
N VAL A 203 18.61 -21.72 10.10
CA VAL A 203 17.76 -20.54 9.98
C VAL A 203 17.84 -20.01 8.55
N LEU A 204 16.72 -20.01 7.84
CA LEU A 204 16.59 -19.45 6.50
C LEU A 204 15.41 -18.48 6.45
N ASN A 205 15.68 -17.22 6.14
CA ASN A 205 14.64 -16.25 5.81
C ASN A 205 14.81 -15.81 4.36
N ILE A 206 13.79 -16.10 3.55
CA ILE A 206 13.67 -15.77 2.12
C ILE A 206 12.34 -15.05 1.85
N VAL A 207 11.75 -14.42 2.87
CA VAL A 207 10.54 -13.59 2.74
C VAL A 207 10.78 -12.48 1.72
N ASP A 208 9.72 -12.00 1.07
CA ASP A 208 9.79 -10.96 0.05
C ASP A 208 10.76 -11.31 -1.10
N ASN A 209 10.74 -12.57 -1.53
CA ASN A 209 11.35 -13.02 -2.77
C ASN A 209 10.31 -13.75 -3.66
N PRO A 210 10.45 -13.69 -4.99
CA PRO A 210 9.57 -14.38 -5.95
C PRO A 210 9.86 -15.88 -6.10
N ILE A 211 9.86 -16.62 -4.98
CA ILE A 211 10.14 -18.06 -4.95
C ILE A 211 8.82 -18.83 -4.94
N TRP A 212 8.73 -19.88 -5.77
CA TRP A 212 7.53 -20.71 -5.91
C TRP A 212 7.81 -22.20 -5.74
N ASP A 213 9.05 -22.64 -6.00
CA ASP A 213 9.47 -24.03 -5.80
C ASP A 213 10.45 -24.13 -4.63
N PHE A 214 9.94 -24.62 -3.50
CA PHE A 214 10.74 -24.91 -2.31
C PHE A 214 11.18 -26.37 -2.25
N SER A 215 10.88 -27.19 -3.27
CA SER A 215 11.30 -28.60 -3.31
C SER A 215 12.80 -28.81 -3.13
N PRO A 216 13.71 -27.93 -3.62
CA PRO A 216 15.14 -28.09 -3.35
C PRO A 216 15.50 -28.02 -1.86
N LEU A 217 14.68 -27.35 -1.05
CA LEU A 217 14.92 -27.12 0.37
C LEU A 217 14.32 -28.21 1.27
N GLN A 218 13.49 -29.11 0.74
CA GLN A 218 12.70 -30.07 1.55
C GLN A 218 13.52 -31.03 2.41
N HIS A 219 14.81 -31.21 2.11
CA HIS A 219 15.69 -32.12 2.83
C HIS A 219 16.58 -31.41 3.87
N LEU A 220 16.52 -30.08 3.95
CA LEU A 220 17.22 -29.29 4.96
C LEU A 220 16.51 -29.40 6.31
N ASN A 221 17.28 -29.41 7.40
CA ASN A 221 16.75 -29.50 8.76
C ASN A 221 16.61 -28.10 9.39
N LEU A 222 15.79 -27.25 8.78
CA LEU A 222 15.59 -25.86 9.21
C LEU A 222 14.80 -25.83 10.53
N THR A 223 15.39 -25.19 11.55
CA THR A 223 14.70 -24.85 12.82
C THR A 223 13.81 -23.62 12.68
N THR A 224 14.13 -22.73 11.74
CA THR A 224 13.33 -21.56 11.39
C THR A 224 13.38 -21.37 9.87
N PHE A 225 12.21 -21.35 9.24
CA PHE A 225 12.08 -21.16 7.80
C PHE A 225 10.98 -20.14 7.50
N GLU A 226 11.38 -18.95 7.08
CA GLU A 226 10.46 -17.86 6.74
C GLU A 226 10.44 -17.66 5.22
N TYR A 227 9.26 -17.75 4.60
CA TYR A 227 9.07 -17.67 3.16
C TYR A 227 7.69 -17.11 2.81
N ASN A 228 7.56 -16.58 1.58
CA ASN A 228 6.28 -16.12 1.07
C ASN A 228 5.33 -17.30 0.82
N MET A 229 4.17 -17.30 1.47
CA MET A 229 3.14 -18.30 1.22
C MET A 229 2.26 -17.85 0.06
N LEU A 230 1.92 -18.79 -0.83
CA LEU A 230 0.85 -18.61 -1.79
C LEU A 230 -0.43 -18.27 -1.04
N CYS A 231 -1.06 -17.16 -1.41
CA CYS A 231 -2.32 -16.77 -0.80
C CYS A 231 -3.37 -17.83 -1.10
N LYS A 232 -3.92 -18.41 -0.04
CA LYS A 232 -5.07 -19.30 -0.05
C LYS A 232 -5.68 -19.33 1.34
N ILE A 233 -6.58 -18.40 1.60
CA ILE A 233 -7.28 -18.27 2.88
C ILE A 233 -8.79 -18.33 2.67
N PRO A 234 -9.59 -18.63 3.72
CA PRO A 234 -11.04 -18.57 3.62
C PRO A 234 -11.53 -17.17 3.28
N SER A 235 -12.47 -17.08 2.33
CA SER A 235 -13.17 -15.84 2.02
C SER A 235 -14.16 -15.47 3.12
N LEU A 236 -14.38 -14.18 3.28
CA LEU A 236 -15.41 -13.63 4.16
C LEU A 236 -16.70 -13.35 3.37
N PRO A 237 -17.89 -13.51 3.98
CA PRO A 237 -19.14 -13.10 3.34
C PRO A 237 -19.10 -11.63 2.94
N VAL A 238 -19.49 -11.32 1.71
CA VAL A 238 -19.49 -9.94 1.17
C VAL A 238 -20.88 -9.32 1.14
N GLU A 239 -21.92 -10.13 0.91
CA GLU A 239 -23.30 -9.65 0.76
C GLU A 239 -23.81 -8.94 2.02
N GLU A 240 -23.61 -9.54 3.20
CA GLU A 240 -24.01 -8.92 4.48
C GLU A 240 -23.29 -7.59 4.72
N ARG A 241 -21.99 -7.50 4.39
CA ARG A 241 -21.22 -6.25 4.52
C ARG A 241 -21.77 -5.15 3.61
N ILE A 242 -22.20 -5.50 2.40
CA ILE A 242 -22.84 -4.54 1.49
C ILE A 242 -24.22 -4.13 2.03
N LEU A 243 -25.07 -5.08 2.41
CA LEU A 243 -26.47 -4.79 2.74
C LEU A 243 -26.66 -4.08 4.10
N THR A 244 -25.69 -4.18 5.01
CA THR A 244 -25.86 -3.68 6.39
C THR A 244 -25.29 -2.28 6.63
N ARG A 245 -24.56 -1.71 5.67
CA ARG A 245 -23.92 -0.39 5.78
C ARG A 245 -24.91 0.75 5.90
N SER A 246 -24.42 1.88 6.42
CA SER A 246 -25.16 3.15 6.39
C SER A 246 -24.81 3.96 5.14
N PHE A 247 -25.59 5.00 4.88
CA PHE A 247 -25.42 5.91 3.75
C PHE A 247 -25.17 7.34 4.22
N PRO A 248 -24.41 8.15 3.45
CA PRO A 248 -23.83 7.84 2.16
C PRO A 248 -22.61 6.90 2.24
N SER A 249 -22.52 5.99 1.27
CA SER A 249 -21.46 5.01 1.20
C SER A 249 -20.38 5.48 0.22
N ILE A 250 -19.16 5.70 0.72
CA ILE A 250 -18.07 6.33 -0.05
C ILE A 250 -17.06 5.25 -0.44
N PHE A 251 -16.55 5.32 -1.68
CA PHE A 251 -15.50 4.42 -2.14
C PHE A 251 -14.19 5.15 -2.43
N LYS A 252 -13.09 4.40 -2.40
CA LYS A 252 -11.73 4.86 -2.67
C LYS A 252 -11.18 4.12 -3.88
N ALA A 253 -10.79 4.86 -4.92
CA ALA A 253 -10.19 4.33 -6.14
C ALA A 253 -8.68 4.65 -6.19
N TRP A 254 -7.84 3.63 -6.42
CA TRP A 254 -6.37 3.62 -6.71
C TRP A 254 -5.38 4.48 -5.88
N ASP A 255 -5.71 5.68 -5.43
CA ASP A 255 -4.75 6.73 -5.04
C ASP A 255 -4.38 6.83 -3.54
N SER A 256 -3.41 7.68 -3.20
CA SER A 256 -3.01 8.04 -1.83
C SER A 256 -3.88 9.19 -1.31
N LEU A 257 -4.61 8.91 -0.23
CA LEU A 257 -5.58 9.81 0.39
C LEU A 257 -4.94 11.09 0.96
N ILE A 258 -5.47 12.28 0.64
CA ILE A 258 -5.22 13.51 1.42
C ILE A 258 -6.46 13.83 2.27
N ILE A 259 -6.49 13.33 3.51
CA ILE A 259 -7.39 13.87 4.52
C ILE A 259 -6.65 14.94 5.33
N ALA A 260 -7.10 16.18 5.23
CA ALA A 260 -6.63 17.23 6.11
C ALA A 260 -7.01 16.91 7.57
N GLY A 261 -6.02 16.69 8.43
CA GLY A 261 -6.22 16.49 9.88
C GLY A 261 -6.23 15.04 10.39
N LEU A 262 -6.10 14.04 9.52
CA LEU A 262 -5.95 12.64 9.92
C LEU A 262 -4.54 12.09 9.56
N PRO A 263 -4.01 11.10 10.30
CA PRO A 263 -2.74 10.47 9.96
C PRO A 263 -2.81 9.84 8.56
N GLN A 264 -1.71 9.89 7.79
CA GLN A 264 -1.59 9.31 6.42
C GLN A 264 -1.83 7.78 6.33
N HIS A 265 -2.18 7.12 7.43
CA HIS A 265 -2.53 5.70 7.52
C HIS A 265 -3.92 5.44 8.15
N GLY A 266 -4.81 6.43 8.25
CA GLY A 266 -6.07 6.34 9.00
C GLY A 266 -7.28 6.98 8.34
N GLY A 267 -7.51 6.69 7.06
CA GLY A 267 -8.71 7.15 6.35
C GLY A 267 -9.39 6.12 5.46
N ILE A 268 -8.82 4.91 5.31
CA ILE A 268 -9.41 3.88 4.46
C ILE A 268 -10.66 3.27 5.10
N ASP A 269 -10.68 3.24 6.43
CA ASP A 269 -11.79 2.81 7.27
C ASP A 269 -13.05 3.69 7.13
N TYR A 270 -12.92 4.93 6.64
CA TYR A 270 -14.08 5.78 6.32
C TYR A 270 -14.78 5.35 5.01
N HIS A 271 -14.20 4.41 4.27
CA HIS A 271 -14.73 3.97 2.98
C HIS A 271 -15.31 2.57 3.10
N ASP A 272 -16.47 2.36 2.50
CA ASP A 272 -17.11 1.04 2.47
C ASP A 272 -16.66 0.21 1.26
N LEU A 273 -15.89 0.79 0.35
CA LEU A 273 -15.31 0.10 -0.80
C LEU A 273 -13.94 0.69 -1.13
N ALA A 274 -12.95 -0.19 -1.33
CA ALA A 274 -11.58 0.21 -1.59
C ALA A 274 -10.95 -0.62 -2.71
N PHE A 275 -10.36 0.08 -3.68
CA PHE A 275 -9.60 -0.55 -4.76
C PHE A 275 -8.10 -0.59 -4.46
N SER A 276 -7.46 -1.70 -4.84
CA SER A 276 -6.00 -1.90 -4.87
C SER A 276 -5.29 -1.76 -3.52
N LEU A 277 -5.94 -2.15 -2.43
CA LEU A 277 -5.23 -2.42 -1.17
C LEU A 277 -4.44 -3.72 -1.31
N THR A 278 -3.16 -3.72 -0.93
CA THR A 278 -2.28 -4.90 -1.11
C THR A 278 -2.10 -5.73 0.15
N PHE A 279 -2.20 -5.13 1.34
CA PHE A 279 -1.96 -5.78 2.63
C PHE A 279 -0.61 -6.53 2.71
N GLY A 280 0.41 -6.04 1.99
CA GLY A 280 1.71 -6.72 1.89
C GLY A 280 1.74 -7.95 0.97
N LEU A 281 0.61 -8.31 0.36
CA LEU A 281 0.53 -9.34 -0.66
C LEU A 281 0.97 -8.81 -2.02
N ASN A 282 1.68 -9.64 -2.77
CA ASN A 282 2.26 -9.28 -4.06
C ASN A 282 2.04 -10.38 -5.10
N TRP A 283 2.00 -9.99 -6.37
CA TRP A 283 2.01 -10.94 -7.48
C TRP A 283 3.29 -11.77 -7.47
N GLN A 284 3.14 -13.09 -7.41
CA GLN A 284 4.26 -14.02 -7.40
C GLN A 284 4.80 -14.18 -8.82
N THR A 285 6.03 -13.73 -9.05
CA THR A 285 6.76 -14.06 -10.28
C THR A 285 7.45 -15.41 -10.13
N THR A 286 7.67 -16.08 -11.25
CA THR A 286 8.38 -17.36 -11.34
C THR A 286 9.35 -17.30 -12.53
N PRO A 287 10.31 -18.23 -12.71
CA PRO A 287 11.15 -18.24 -13.90
C PRO A 287 10.36 -18.30 -15.22
N SER A 288 9.18 -18.96 -15.23
CA SER A 288 8.28 -18.98 -16.40
C SER A 288 7.34 -17.77 -16.46
N GLN A 289 7.13 -17.06 -15.36
CA GLN A 289 6.34 -15.83 -15.22
C GLN A 289 7.21 -14.73 -14.62
N SER A 290 8.31 -14.40 -15.29
CA SER A 290 9.41 -13.61 -14.73
C SER A 290 9.11 -12.12 -14.56
N THR A 291 7.94 -11.68 -14.98
CA THR A 291 7.48 -10.29 -14.87
C THR A 291 6.10 -10.25 -14.24
N ARG A 292 5.78 -9.16 -13.54
CA ARG A 292 4.50 -9.02 -12.82
C ARG A 292 3.30 -9.15 -13.76
N GLY A 293 3.40 -8.71 -15.02
CA GLY A 293 2.31 -8.90 -15.99
C GLY A 293 2.04 -10.36 -16.37
N LEU A 294 3.01 -11.26 -16.18
CA LEU A 294 2.83 -12.69 -16.42
C LEU A 294 2.37 -13.46 -15.18
N ALA A 295 2.46 -12.86 -14.00
CA ALA A 295 2.10 -13.48 -12.74
C ALA A 295 0.58 -13.73 -12.67
N THR A 296 0.20 -14.87 -12.12
CA THR A 296 -1.21 -15.30 -12.04
C THR A 296 -1.62 -15.74 -10.64
N ARG A 297 -0.75 -15.54 -9.65
CA ARG A 297 -0.98 -15.88 -8.24
C ARG A 297 -0.42 -14.78 -7.36
N VAL A 298 -0.98 -14.67 -6.17
CA VAL A 298 -0.56 -13.70 -5.15
C VAL A 298 0.05 -14.45 -3.98
N ALA A 299 1.11 -13.91 -3.41
CA ALA A 299 1.83 -14.46 -2.27
C ALA A 299 2.33 -13.34 -1.35
N GLY A 300 2.66 -13.69 -0.11
CA GLY A 300 3.24 -12.76 0.86
C GLY A 300 3.21 -13.34 2.26
N ASN A 301 3.38 -12.46 3.26
CA ASN A 301 3.16 -12.81 4.66
C ASN A 301 1.64 -12.81 4.95
N LEU A 302 1.03 -14.00 4.93
CA LEU A 302 -0.44 -14.12 5.08
C LEU A 302 -0.92 -13.76 6.48
N GLU A 303 -0.15 -14.04 7.53
CA GLU A 303 -0.51 -13.69 8.91
C GLU A 303 -0.60 -12.17 9.07
N ALA A 304 0.45 -11.46 8.67
CA ALA A 304 0.46 -9.99 8.70
C ALA A 304 -0.64 -9.37 7.83
N ALA A 305 -0.91 -9.95 6.66
CA ALA A 305 -2.00 -9.50 5.80
C ALA A 305 -3.37 -9.67 6.46
N GLN A 306 -3.61 -10.83 7.10
CA GLN A 306 -4.85 -11.13 7.80
C GLN A 306 -5.06 -10.21 9.01
N ASP A 307 -4.02 -9.99 9.82
CA ASP A 307 -4.07 -9.08 10.97
C ASP A 307 -4.48 -7.66 10.55
N GLU A 308 -3.92 -7.15 9.45
CA GLU A 308 -4.25 -5.81 8.96
C GLU A 308 -5.67 -5.74 8.39
N ARG A 309 -6.14 -6.78 7.69
CA ARG A 309 -7.54 -6.86 7.23
C ARG A 309 -8.51 -6.93 8.40
N ASP A 310 -8.22 -7.74 9.41
CA ASP A 310 -9.09 -7.91 10.57
C ASP A 310 -9.13 -6.63 11.41
N ARG A 311 -8.00 -5.91 11.51
CA ARG A 311 -7.96 -4.54 12.07
C ARG A 311 -8.84 -3.59 11.28
N LEU A 312 -8.76 -3.61 9.95
CA LEU A 312 -9.58 -2.76 9.09
C LEU A 312 -11.08 -3.07 9.24
N LEU A 313 -11.45 -4.35 9.28
CA LEU A 313 -12.83 -4.80 9.52
C LEU A 313 -13.35 -4.46 10.93
N THR A 314 -12.45 -4.30 11.91
CA THR A 314 -12.82 -3.81 13.25
C THR A 314 -13.21 -2.34 13.22
N LEU A 315 -12.57 -1.54 12.35
CA LEU A 315 -12.86 -0.11 12.21
C LEU A 315 -14.05 0.13 11.29
N ASN A 316 -14.13 -0.62 10.19
CA ASN A 316 -15.27 -0.62 9.28
C ASN A 316 -15.67 -2.07 8.94
N PRO A 317 -16.72 -2.61 9.59
CA PRO A 317 -17.16 -3.98 9.34
C PRO A 317 -17.78 -4.16 7.94
N ASN A 318 -18.13 -3.08 7.26
CA ASN A 318 -18.81 -3.08 5.96
C ASN A 318 -17.87 -2.93 4.76
N ILE A 319 -16.59 -2.61 4.98
CA ILE A 319 -15.64 -2.37 3.90
C ILE A 319 -15.47 -3.58 2.97
N VAL A 320 -15.57 -3.32 1.67
CA VAL A 320 -15.33 -4.25 0.57
C VAL A 320 -13.99 -3.93 -0.08
N THR A 321 -13.18 -4.96 -0.36
CA THR A 321 -11.84 -4.77 -0.93
C THR A 321 -11.70 -5.47 -2.30
N LEU A 322 -11.31 -4.71 -3.32
CA LEU A 322 -11.11 -5.21 -4.68
C LEU A 322 -9.66 -5.06 -5.13
N VAL A 323 -9.19 -6.01 -5.94
CA VAL A 323 -7.90 -5.89 -6.64
C VAL A 323 -8.12 -5.40 -8.05
N THR A 324 -7.40 -4.37 -8.48
CA THR A 324 -7.49 -3.90 -9.85
C THR A 324 -6.69 -4.80 -10.79
N ILE A 325 -7.34 -5.27 -11.85
CA ILE A 325 -6.71 -5.87 -13.03
C ILE A 325 -6.72 -4.83 -14.14
N ALA A 326 -5.64 -4.07 -14.24
CA ALA A 326 -5.46 -3.03 -15.25
C ALA A 326 -4.80 -3.60 -16.51
N ILE A 327 -5.50 -3.50 -17.64
CA ILE A 327 -5.01 -3.99 -18.95
C ILE A 327 -4.77 -2.86 -19.95
N ASN A 328 -4.83 -1.62 -19.45
CA ASN A 328 -4.60 -0.37 -20.15
C ASN A 328 -3.14 0.07 -20.07
N GLY A 329 -2.15 -0.80 -19.87
CA GLY A 329 -0.74 -0.41 -19.96
C GLY A 329 -0.16 0.40 -18.78
N SER A 330 -0.99 0.97 -17.90
CA SER A 330 -0.56 1.90 -16.83
C SER A 330 -0.27 1.24 -15.49
N GLY A 331 -0.66 -0.04 -15.30
CA GLY A 331 -0.52 -0.75 -14.03
C GLY A 331 0.72 -1.63 -13.90
N GLU A 332 1.04 -2.07 -12.67
CA GLU A 332 2.12 -3.04 -12.39
C GLU A 332 1.97 -4.37 -13.17
N LEU A 333 0.73 -4.74 -13.51
CA LEU A 333 0.38 -5.89 -14.33
C LEU A 333 0.56 -5.66 -15.84
N SER A 334 0.91 -4.44 -16.25
CA SER A 334 1.28 -4.11 -17.62
C SER A 334 2.77 -4.30 -17.90
N LYS A 335 3.55 -4.79 -16.93
CA LYS A 335 4.98 -5.09 -17.11
C LYS A 335 5.16 -6.46 -17.77
N TYR A 336 5.20 -6.49 -19.10
CA TYR A 336 5.55 -7.67 -19.90
C TYR A 336 7.01 -7.61 -20.39
N PRO A 337 7.61 -8.75 -20.82
CA PRO A 337 8.93 -8.73 -21.46
C PRO A 337 8.93 -7.79 -22.68
N PRO A 338 9.97 -6.95 -22.90
CA PRO A 338 9.98 -5.96 -23.98
C PRO A 338 9.76 -6.52 -25.39
N ASN A 339 10.15 -7.79 -25.63
CA ASN A 339 10.01 -8.46 -26.91
C ASN A 339 8.74 -9.34 -27.00
N SER A 340 7.80 -9.20 -26.06
CA SER A 340 6.58 -10.00 -26.02
C SER A 340 5.63 -9.68 -27.17
N ASP A 341 4.85 -10.69 -27.60
CA ASP A 341 3.71 -10.51 -28.52
C ASP A 341 2.44 -10.01 -27.81
N PHE A 342 2.55 -9.74 -26.51
CA PHE A 342 1.52 -9.07 -25.71
C PHE A 342 1.56 -7.55 -25.85
N TRP A 343 2.56 -6.99 -26.53
CA TRP A 343 2.56 -5.59 -26.92
C TRP A 343 1.84 -5.41 -28.25
N LEU A 344 1.01 -4.38 -28.34
CA LEU A 344 0.40 -3.95 -29.58
C LEU A 344 1.50 -3.41 -30.51
N LYS A 345 1.52 -3.88 -31.76
CA LYS A 345 2.54 -3.50 -32.76
C LYS A 345 1.86 -2.87 -33.97
N ASP A 346 2.49 -1.84 -34.54
CA ASP A 346 2.06 -1.21 -35.79
C ASP A 346 2.39 -2.08 -37.02
N ASP A 347 2.01 -1.63 -38.22
CA ASP A 347 2.29 -2.32 -39.49
C ASP A 347 3.79 -2.51 -39.78
N LYS A 348 4.67 -1.80 -39.07
CA LYS A 348 6.13 -1.90 -39.17
C LYS A 348 6.72 -2.81 -38.08
N GLY A 349 5.89 -3.41 -37.23
CA GLY A 349 6.28 -4.25 -36.12
C GLY A 349 6.83 -3.49 -34.90
N GLN A 350 6.63 -2.17 -34.82
CA GLN A 350 7.04 -1.36 -33.69
C GLN A 350 5.95 -1.30 -32.62
N ILE A 351 6.34 -1.29 -31.34
CA ILE A 351 5.39 -1.18 -30.22
C ILE A 351 4.66 0.16 -30.31
N VAL A 352 3.33 0.10 -30.20
CA VAL A 352 2.47 1.29 -30.14
C VAL A 352 2.50 1.85 -28.71
N TYR A 353 2.61 3.17 -28.58
CA TYR A 353 2.60 3.89 -27.31
C TYR A 353 1.37 4.80 -27.23
N SER A 354 0.76 4.87 -26.06
CA SER A 354 -0.32 5.82 -25.77
C SER A 354 0.23 7.04 -25.05
N GLU A 355 -0.21 8.23 -25.49
CA GLU A 355 0.09 9.48 -24.81
C GLU A 355 -0.77 9.63 -23.56
N VAL A 356 -2.02 9.15 -23.59
CA VAL A 356 -2.95 9.17 -22.45
C VAL A 356 -2.43 8.35 -21.27
N LEU A 357 -1.86 7.18 -21.53
CA LEU A 357 -1.37 6.27 -20.49
C LEU A 357 0.11 6.47 -20.16
N ASN A 358 0.82 7.28 -20.96
CA ASN A 358 2.27 7.46 -20.87
C ASN A 358 3.03 6.10 -20.89
N GLY A 359 2.67 5.21 -21.82
CA GLY A 359 3.20 3.84 -21.81
C GLY A 359 2.92 3.01 -23.07
N PRO A 360 3.59 1.83 -23.19
CA PRO A 360 3.35 0.90 -24.27
C PRO A 360 1.97 0.25 -24.16
N MET A 361 1.33 0.06 -25.31
CA MET A 361 -0.02 -0.51 -25.38
C MET A 361 -0.01 -2.03 -25.45
N ILE A 362 -0.98 -2.65 -24.81
CA ILE A 362 -1.12 -4.10 -24.74
C ILE A 362 -1.97 -4.60 -25.91
N ASN A 363 -1.54 -5.70 -26.54
CA ASN A 363 -2.31 -6.44 -27.55
C ASN A 363 -3.39 -7.29 -26.87
N PHE A 364 -4.45 -6.64 -26.42
CA PHE A 364 -5.58 -7.27 -25.73
C PHE A 364 -6.27 -8.38 -26.55
N MET A 365 -6.16 -8.33 -27.88
CA MET A 365 -6.72 -9.34 -28.77
C MET A 365 -5.93 -10.66 -28.76
N ASN A 366 -4.74 -10.70 -28.17
CA ASN A 366 -3.94 -11.90 -28.07
C ASN A 366 -4.62 -12.95 -27.14
N PRO A 367 -4.98 -14.15 -27.64
CA PRO A 367 -5.68 -15.16 -26.83
C PRO A 367 -4.88 -15.65 -25.62
N GLU A 368 -3.55 -15.74 -25.72
CA GLU A 368 -2.69 -16.17 -24.62
C GLU A 368 -2.66 -15.11 -23.51
N LEU A 369 -2.66 -13.84 -23.87
CA LEU A 369 -2.78 -12.74 -22.92
C LEU A 369 -4.14 -12.77 -22.22
N GLN A 370 -5.22 -12.95 -22.97
CA GLN A 370 -6.55 -13.08 -22.38
C GLN A 370 -6.61 -14.26 -21.38
N ASP A 371 -5.93 -15.37 -21.67
CA ASP A 371 -5.80 -16.49 -20.74
C ASP A 371 -5.01 -16.14 -19.48
N ILE A 372 -3.96 -15.32 -19.58
CA ILE A 372 -3.22 -14.79 -18.43
C ILE A 372 -4.13 -13.92 -17.56
N ILE A 373 -4.89 -13.01 -18.17
CA ILE A 373 -5.84 -12.14 -17.47
C ILE A 373 -6.92 -12.96 -16.76
N ILE A 374 -7.50 -13.97 -17.42
CA ILE A 374 -8.45 -14.90 -16.78
C ILE A 374 -7.80 -15.58 -15.57
N LYS A 375 -6.56 -16.06 -15.71
CA LYS A 375 -5.82 -16.70 -14.61
C LYS A 375 -5.47 -15.74 -13.47
N GLN A 376 -5.29 -14.44 -13.75
CA GLN A 376 -5.09 -13.42 -12.74
C GLN A 376 -6.37 -13.21 -11.91
N ILE A 377 -7.52 -13.03 -12.57
CA ILE A 377 -8.82 -12.91 -11.89
C ILE A 377 -9.09 -14.15 -11.02
N VAL A 378 -8.89 -15.35 -11.59
CA VAL A 378 -9.03 -16.61 -10.86
C VAL A 378 -8.02 -16.72 -9.71
N GLY A 379 -6.78 -16.26 -9.89
CA GLY A 379 -5.76 -16.26 -8.84
C GLY A 379 -6.13 -15.37 -7.64
N ILE A 380 -6.75 -14.22 -7.87
CA ILE A 380 -7.30 -13.37 -6.79
C ILE A 380 -8.47 -14.06 -6.09
N ALA A 381 -9.37 -14.69 -6.85
CA ALA A 381 -10.49 -15.43 -6.27
C ALA A 381 -10.02 -16.63 -5.42
N GLU A 382 -9.04 -17.41 -5.90
CA GLU A 382 -8.45 -18.54 -5.19
C GLU A 382 -7.67 -18.13 -3.94
N CYS A 383 -7.12 -16.91 -3.92
CA CYS A 383 -6.46 -16.34 -2.75
C CYS A 383 -7.45 -16.21 -1.58
N GLY A 384 -8.72 -15.88 -1.85
CA GLY A 384 -9.78 -15.77 -0.85
C GLY A 384 -9.61 -14.60 0.12
N PHE A 385 -8.57 -13.78 -0.04
CA PHE A 385 -8.34 -12.60 0.79
C PHE A 385 -9.26 -11.43 0.41
N TYR A 386 -9.46 -11.25 -0.90
CA TYR A 386 -10.19 -10.12 -1.49
C TYR A 386 -11.62 -10.50 -1.89
N ASP A 387 -12.48 -9.49 -1.93
CA ASP A 387 -13.91 -9.64 -2.20
C ASP A 387 -14.21 -9.75 -3.70
N GLY A 388 -13.31 -9.22 -4.52
CA GLY A 388 -13.46 -9.23 -5.97
C GLY A 388 -12.33 -8.54 -6.72
N VAL A 389 -12.62 -8.21 -7.99
CA VAL A 389 -11.73 -7.44 -8.86
C VAL A 389 -12.43 -6.23 -9.45
N MET A 390 -11.66 -5.16 -9.62
CA MET A 390 -11.97 -4.06 -10.55
C MET A 390 -11.22 -4.33 -11.86
N PHE A 391 -11.96 -4.69 -12.91
CA PHE A 391 -11.38 -4.89 -14.23
C PHE A 391 -11.31 -3.54 -14.97
N ASP A 392 -10.13 -2.94 -14.91
CA ASP A 392 -9.85 -1.62 -15.51
C ASP A 392 -9.24 -1.80 -16.91
N GLY A 393 -10.12 -2.16 -17.84
CA GLY A 393 -9.76 -2.39 -19.23
C GLY A 393 -10.38 -1.44 -20.22
N PHE A 394 -11.05 -0.39 -19.75
CA PHE A 394 -11.93 0.47 -20.55
C PHE A 394 -12.83 -0.36 -21.47
N ALA A 395 -13.83 -1.04 -20.91
CA ALA A 395 -14.74 -1.94 -21.63
C ALA A 395 -15.76 -1.21 -22.56
N TRP A 396 -15.37 -0.09 -23.16
CA TRP A 396 -16.29 0.86 -23.77
C TRP A 396 -16.23 0.85 -25.29
N ASN A 397 -17.38 1.19 -25.87
CA ASN A 397 -17.54 1.70 -27.22
C ASN A 397 -16.32 2.55 -27.64
N ALA A 398 -15.57 2.14 -28.66
CA ALA A 398 -14.43 2.80 -29.29
C ALA A 398 -14.86 4.07 -30.03
N THR A 399 -15.60 4.94 -29.35
CA THR A 399 -16.05 6.24 -29.83
C THR A 399 -15.60 7.40 -28.93
N GLY A 400 -15.21 7.14 -27.67
CA GLY A 400 -14.44 8.11 -26.87
C GLY A 400 -13.02 8.31 -27.43
N PHE A 401 -12.46 9.51 -27.28
CA PHE A 401 -11.08 9.82 -27.75
C PHE A 401 -10.06 8.84 -27.18
N VAL A 402 -10.17 8.53 -25.88
CA VAL A 402 -9.29 7.59 -25.17
C VAL A 402 -9.48 6.16 -25.68
N GLY A 403 -10.71 5.62 -25.74
CA GLY A 403 -10.95 4.25 -26.21
C GLY A 403 -10.44 3.98 -27.64
N ARG A 404 -10.54 4.96 -28.55
CA ARG A 404 -9.99 4.87 -29.92
C ARG A 404 -8.48 4.91 -29.98
N GLU A 405 -7.86 5.69 -29.09
CA GLU A 405 -6.41 5.71 -28.95
C GLU A 405 -5.91 4.39 -28.35
N LEU A 406 -6.67 3.81 -27.41
CA LEU A 406 -6.29 2.62 -26.66
C LEU A 406 -6.55 1.28 -27.38
N PHE A 407 -7.47 1.25 -28.34
CA PHE A 407 -7.76 0.04 -29.10
C PHE A 407 -8.02 0.40 -30.58
N PRO A 408 -7.04 0.21 -31.49
CA PRO A 408 -7.23 0.48 -32.93
C PRO A 408 -8.05 -0.62 -33.65
N HIS A 409 -8.93 -1.30 -32.91
CA HIS A 409 -9.73 -2.43 -33.37
C HIS A 409 -11.21 -2.04 -33.50
N ALA A 410 -12.00 -2.90 -34.16
CA ALA A 410 -13.44 -2.68 -34.24
C ALA A 410 -14.10 -2.95 -32.88
N ASP A 411 -15.15 -2.19 -32.56
CA ASP A 411 -15.94 -2.33 -31.32
C ASP A 411 -16.34 -3.78 -31.03
N GLU A 412 -16.81 -4.48 -32.06
CA GLU A 412 -17.26 -5.87 -31.95
C GLU A 412 -16.16 -6.82 -31.49
N GLU A 413 -14.91 -6.58 -31.91
CA GLU A 413 -13.76 -7.41 -31.54
C GLU A 413 -13.38 -7.21 -30.06
N ILE A 414 -13.34 -5.95 -29.61
CA ILE A 414 -13.06 -5.58 -28.21
C ILE A 414 -14.15 -6.13 -27.31
N ILE A 415 -15.42 -5.99 -27.72
CA ILE A 415 -16.56 -6.53 -27.00
C ILE A 415 -16.46 -8.05 -26.89
N ALA A 416 -16.14 -8.75 -27.99
CA ALA A 416 -16.00 -10.20 -27.98
C ALA A 416 -14.86 -10.68 -27.08
N ALA A 417 -13.69 -10.02 -27.11
CA ALA A 417 -12.55 -10.33 -26.27
C ALA A 417 -12.85 -10.10 -24.77
N THR A 418 -13.44 -8.95 -24.43
CA THR A 418 -13.85 -8.64 -23.05
C THR A 418 -14.91 -9.61 -22.54
N THR A 419 -15.91 -9.90 -23.37
CA THR A 419 -16.96 -10.90 -23.05
C THR A 419 -16.35 -12.26 -22.77
N ARG A 420 -15.36 -12.69 -23.57
CA ARG A 420 -14.66 -13.95 -23.33
C ARG A 420 -13.99 -13.96 -21.95
N ILE A 421 -13.24 -12.92 -21.60
CA ILE A 421 -12.54 -12.85 -20.32
C ILE A 421 -13.54 -12.91 -19.16
N LEU A 422 -14.54 -12.04 -19.18
CA LEU A 422 -15.52 -11.93 -18.08
C LEU A 422 -16.32 -13.22 -17.93
N ARG A 423 -16.79 -13.82 -19.04
CA ARG A 423 -17.51 -15.10 -19.02
C ARG A 423 -16.66 -16.23 -18.48
N GLU A 424 -15.43 -16.40 -18.99
CA GLU A 424 -14.55 -17.49 -18.57
C GLU A 424 -14.07 -17.31 -17.12
N ALA A 425 -13.82 -16.08 -16.69
CA ALA A 425 -13.49 -15.78 -15.30
C ALA A 425 -14.68 -16.08 -14.39
N ARG A 426 -15.88 -15.58 -14.70
CA ARG A 426 -17.11 -15.84 -13.93
C ARG A 426 -17.37 -17.33 -13.73
N ASN A 427 -17.17 -18.14 -14.77
CA ASN A 427 -17.36 -19.60 -14.69
C ASN A 427 -16.34 -20.34 -13.81
N ARG A 428 -15.29 -19.67 -13.33
CA ARG A 428 -14.16 -20.28 -12.59
C ARG A 428 -13.94 -19.66 -11.21
N VAL A 429 -14.70 -18.64 -10.84
CA VAL A 429 -14.66 -18.01 -9.52
C VAL A 429 -15.89 -18.41 -8.69
N ARG A 430 -15.84 -18.15 -7.39
CA ARG A 430 -16.99 -18.34 -6.48
C ARG A 430 -18.13 -17.38 -6.87
N GLU A 431 -19.37 -17.78 -6.61
CA GLU A 431 -20.57 -17.03 -7.04
C GLU A 431 -20.62 -15.63 -6.44
N ASP A 432 -20.16 -15.49 -5.20
CA ASP A 432 -20.08 -14.26 -4.41
C ASP A 432 -18.77 -13.47 -4.63
N PHE A 433 -17.97 -13.83 -5.64
CA PHE A 433 -16.79 -13.04 -6.04
C PHE A 433 -17.23 -11.87 -6.91
N LEU A 434 -16.91 -10.65 -6.48
CA LEU A 434 -17.34 -9.46 -7.21
C LEU A 434 -16.48 -9.23 -8.45
N ILE A 435 -17.11 -8.95 -9.58
CA ILE A 435 -16.44 -8.47 -10.79
C ILE A 435 -17.06 -7.14 -11.18
N LEU A 436 -16.29 -6.08 -11.00
CA LEU A 436 -16.63 -4.74 -11.46
C LEU A 436 -15.83 -4.44 -12.73
N ILE A 437 -16.37 -3.57 -13.57
CA ILE A 437 -15.66 -3.03 -14.74
C ILE A 437 -15.69 -1.50 -14.70
N ASN A 438 -14.66 -0.85 -15.24
CA ASN A 438 -14.75 0.56 -15.59
C ASN A 438 -15.64 0.70 -16.84
N ALA A 439 -16.85 1.25 -16.66
CA ALA A 439 -17.81 1.51 -17.73
C ALA A 439 -18.37 2.94 -17.75
N GLY A 440 -17.86 3.87 -16.90
CA GLY A 440 -18.16 5.32 -16.90
C GLY A 440 -19.59 5.68 -17.30
N ARG A 441 -19.74 6.62 -18.24
CA ARG A 441 -20.99 6.98 -18.91
C ARG A 441 -21.46 5.99 -19.99
N SER A 442 -21.48 4.68 -19.77
CA SER A 442 -22.17 3.74 -20.68
C SER A 442 -22.77 2.54 -19.97
N LYS A 443 -23.86 2.04 -20.57
CA LYS A 443 -24.53 0.81 -20.14
C LYS A 443 -23.73 -0.41 -20.62
N PRO A 444 -23.15 -1.24 -19.73
CA PRO A 444 -22.39 -2.43 -20.11
C PRO A 444 -23.28 -3.62 -20.51
N THR A 445 -24.15 -3.40 -21.50
CA THR A 445 -25.19 -4.37 -21.92
C THR A 445 -24.63 -5.74 -22.31
N ALA A 446 -23.47 -5.78 -22.98
CA ALA A 446 -22.84 -7.03 -23.41
C ALA A 446 -22.26 -7.86 -22.26
N TYR A 447 -22.06 -7.26 -21.08
CA TYR A 447 -21.32 -7.88 -19.96
C TYR A 447 -22.19 -8.11 -18.72
N ALA A 448 -23.43 -7.62 -18.73
CA ALA A 448 -24.34 -7.59 -17.58
C ALA A 448 -24.50 -8.94 -16.87
N GLU A 449 -24.49 -10.04 -17.62
CA GLU A 449 -24.62 -11.40 -17.08
C GLU A 449 -23.39 -11.90 -16.29
N TYR A 450 -22.26 -11.20 -16.37
CA TYR A 450 -20.97 -11.64 -15.80
C TYR A 450 -20.41 -10.70 -14.73
N ILE A 451 -20.96 -9.51 -14.59
CA ILE A 451 -20.47 -8.45 -13.69
C ILE A 451 -21.52 -8.10 -12.64
N ASP A 452 -21.05 -7.73 -11.45
CA ASP A 452 -21.89 -7.29 -10.33
C ASP A 452 -21.98 -5.77 -10.30
N GLY A 453 -21.05 -5.07 -10.96
CA GLY A 453 -20.97 -3.64 -10.82
C GLY A 453 -20.24 -2.89 -11.93
N SER A 454 -20.44 -1.58 -11.91
CA SER A 454 -19.84 -0.63 -12.84
C SER A 454 -19.22 0.51 -12.06
N PHE A 455 -17.95 0.78 -12.35
CA PHE A 455 -17.33 2.04 -12.00
C PHE A 455 -17.56 3.06 -13.09
N MET A 456 -18.31 4.08 -12.70
CA MET A 456 -18.74 5.17 -13.53
C MET A 456 -17.75 6.34 -13.38
N GLU A 457 -16.56 6.22 -13.98
CA GLU A 457 -15.62 7.34 -14.16
C GLU A 457 -16.26 8.36 -15.12
N LEU A 458 -16.90 9.39 -14.56
CA LEU A 458 -17.69 10.30 -15.38
C LEU A 458 -16.81 11.21 -16.22
N GLY A 459 -15.63 11.59 -15.71
CA GLY A 459 -14.83 12.67 -16.25
C GLY A 459 -15.62 13.98 -16.36
N ARG A 460 -15.02 15.01 -16.95
CA ARG A 460 -15.64 16.32 -17.17
C ARG A 460 -15.38 16.85 -18.57
N ASP A 461 -16.45 17.25 -19.26
CA ASP A 461 -16.38 17.76 -20.63
C ASP A 461 -16.20 19.29 -20.70
N HIS A 462 -16.45 20.00 -19.59
CA HIS A 462 -16.51 21.46 -19.55
C HIS A 462 -15.79 22.09 -18.35
N SER A 463 -15.29 23.32 -18.49
CA SER A 463 -14.58 24.03 -17.41
C SER A 463 -15.45 24.41 -16.21
N GLU A 464 -16.78 24.37 -16.35
CA GLU A 464 -17.76 24.85 -15.35
C GLU A 464 -18.56 23.72 -14.66
N GLY A 465 -18.22 22.44 -14.93
CA GLY A 465 -18.93 21.29 -14.38
C GLY A 465 -19.70 20.52 -15.45
N TYR A 466 -20.94 20.12 -15.13
CA TYR A 466 -21.78 19.24 -15.95
C TYR A 466 -23.02 19.94 -16.49
N THR A 467 -23.50 19.50 -17.65
CA THR A 467 -24.74 19.95 -18.28
C THR A 467 -25.92 19.08 -17.89
N TYR A 468 -27.12 19.61 -18.06
CA TYR A 468 -28.38 18.89 -17.86
C TYR A 468 -28.49 17.57 -18.61
N LEU A 469 -28.06 17.55 -19.87
CA LEU A 469 -28.15 16.35 -20.70
C LEU A 469 -27.22 15.26 -20.21
N GLU A 470 -26.02 15.63 -19.74
CA GLU A 470 -25.08 14.69 -19.15
C GLU A 470 -25.60 14.12 -17.84
N LEU A 471 -26.20 14.95 -16.97
CA LEU A 471 -26.81 14.47 -15.73
C LEU A 471 -27.95 13.48 -16.01
N ILE A 472 -28.81 13.76 -17.00
CA ILE A 472 -29.86 12.83 -17.43
C ILE A 472 -29.28 11.51 -17.93
N GLU A 473 -28.21 11.56 -18.72
CA GLU A 473 -27.52 10.36 -19.20
C GLU A 473 -26.94 9.53 -18.05
N ILE A 474 -26.28 10.19 -17.09
CA ILE A 474 -25.68 9.53 -15.92
C ILE A 474 -26.74 8.83 -15.08
N GLU A 475 -27.88 9.49 -14.81
CA GLU A 475 -28.99 8.91 -14.06
C GLU A 475 -29.59 7.69 -14.76
N ASP A 476 -29.77 7.76 -16.08
CA ASP A 476 -30.28 6.66 -16.90
C ASP A 476 -29.35 5.45 -16.88
N ILE A 477 -28.03 5.67 -16.88
CA ILE A 477 -27.04 4.59 -16.77
C ILE A 477 -27.05 3.99 -15.35
N LEU A 478 -27.08 4.84 -14.33
CA LEU A 478 -27.05 4.43 -12.94
C LEU A 478 -28.26 3.54 -12.61
N LEU A 479 -29.47 3.97 -12.98
CA LEU A 479 -30.69 3.16 -12.84
C LEU A 479 -30.65 1.88 -13.67
N TRP A 480 -30.11 1.95 -14.89
CA TRP A 480 -29.98 0.76 -15.72
C TRP A 480 -29.08 -0.28 -15.05
N ASN A 481 -27.96 0.12 -14.44
CA ASN A 481 -27.06 -0.79 -13.76
C ASN A 481 -27.75 -1.47 -12.55
N GLU A 482 -28.50 -0.73 -11.74
CA GLU A 482 -29.26 -1.26 -10.60
C GLU A 482 -30.26 -2.37 -11.00
N LEU A 483 -30.80 -2.28 -12.22
CA LEU A 483 -31.85 -3.17 -12.70
C LEU A 483 -31.33 -4.34 -13.54
N ASN A 484 -30.11 -4.26 -14.08
CA ASN A 484 -29.63 -5.18 -15.11
C ASN A 484 -28.34 -5.92 -14.72
N LEU A 485 -27.59 -5.48 -13.72
CA LEU A 485 -26.39 -6.16 -13.25
C LEU A 485 -26.72 -7.26 -12.23
N ARG A 486 -25.77 -8.18 -12.04
CA ARG A 486 -25.90 -9.27 -11.06
C ARG A 486 -25.95 -8.72 -9.63
N ALA A 487 -26.64 -9.45 -8.76
CA ALA A 487 -26.63 -9.17 -7.34
C ALA A 487 -25.33 -9.73 -6.67
N PRO A 488 -24.79 -9.05 -5.64
CA PRO A 488 -25.20 -7.73 -5.18
C PRO A 488 -24.76 -6.64 -6.17
N GLN A 489 -25.66 -5.73 -6.55
CA GLN A 489 -25.35 -4.67 -7.50
C GLN A 489 -24.39 -3.65 -6.87
N ILE A 490 -23.28 -3.35 -7.55
CA ILE A 490 -22.29 -2.38 -7.10
C ILE A 490 -22.08 -1.29 -8.15
N ASN A 491 -22.82 -0.20 -8.00
CA ASN A 491 -22.54 1.03 -8.74
C ASN A 491 -21.51 1.87 -8.01
N CYS A 492 -20.47 2.33 -8.69
CA CYS A 492 -19.51 3.28 -8.14
C CYS A 492 -19.56 4.55 -8.98
N LEU A 493 -20.21 5.61 -8.48
CA LEU A 493 -20.39 6.87 -9.18
C LEU A 493 -19.26 7.84 -8.83
N GLU A 494 -18.39 8.17 -9.78
CA GLU A 494 -17.32 9.15 -9.57
C GLU A 494 -17.59 10.45 -10.32
N GLY A 495 -17.92 11.51 -9.58
CA GLY A 495 -17.92 12.87 -10.13
C GLY A 495 -16.51 13.47 -10.15
N GLU A 496 -16.22 14.27 -11.19
CA GLU A 496 -14.94 14.97 -11.32
C GLU A 496 -15.03 16.42 -10.82
N GLY A 497 -14.03 16.80 -10.01
CA GLY A 497 -13.80 18.15 -9.51
C GLY A 497 -13.59 19.21 -10.59
N ILE A 498 -14.00 20.44 -10.32
CA ILE A 498 -13.54 21.62 -11.05
C ILE A 498 -12.08 21.87 -10.67
N GLY A 499 -11.15 21.30 -11.44
CA GLY A 499 -9.71 21.38 -11.15
C GLY A 499 -9.08 22.80 -11.24
N THR A 500 -9.85 23.83 -11.59
CA THR A 500 -9.45 25.25 -11.49
C THR A 500 -9.81 25.89 -10.15
N GLU A 501 -10.52 25.18 -9.28
CA GLU A 501 -10.94 25.64 -7.96
C GLU A 501 -10.38 24.72 -6.86
N PRO A 502 -10.24 25.22 -5.62
CA PRO A 502 -9.97 24.36 -4.47
C PRO A 502 -11.02 23.24 -4.33
N PRO A 503 -10.64 22.02 -3.90
CA PRO A 503 -11.58 20.92 -3.71
C PRO A 503 -12.73 21.26 -2.74
N ASP A 504 -12.47 22.09 -1.74
CA ASP A 504 -13.45 22.54 -0.76
C ASP A 504 -14.16 23.86 -1.14
N SER A 505 -14.01 24.35 -2.38
CA SER A 505 -14.69 25.56 -2.86
C SER A 505 -16.22 25.41 -2.78
N PRO A 506 -16.97 26.51 -2.69
CA PRO A 506 -18.43 26.45 -2.71
C PRO A 506 -19.00 25.69 -3.91
N GLU A 507 -18.36 25.79 -5.08
CA GLU A 507 -18.80 25.15 -6.32
C GLU A 507 -18.49 23.64 -6.32
N ASN A 508 -17.27 23.24 -5.93
CA ASN A 508 -16.92 21.82 -5.80
C ASN A 508 -17.76 21.13 -4.70
N ARG A 509 -18.03 21.82 -3.59
CA ARG A 509 -18.98 21.32 -2.56
C ARG A 509 -20.39 21.16 -3.12
N ARG A 510 -20.86 22.07 -3.98
CA ARG A 510 -22.17 21.94 -4.66
C ARG A 510 -22.22 20.70 -5.55
N TRP A 511 -21.22 20.53 -6.40
CA TRP A 511 -21.15 19.35 -7.29
C TRP A 511 -21.01 18.04 -6.51
N MET A 512 -20.21 18.01 -5.45
CA MET A 512 -20.11 16.87 -4.55
C MET A 512 -21.48 16.50 -3.96
N ARG A 513 -22.25 17.48 -3.44
CA ARG A 513 -23.60 17.22 -2.92
C ARG A 513 -24.54 16.69 -3.99
N LEU A 514 -24.48 17.26 -5.19
CA LEU A 514 -25.26 16.82 -6.34
C LEU A 514 -24.96 15.35 -6.67
N PHE A 515 -23.70 14.96 -6.82
CA PHE A 515 -23.34 13.56 -7.14
C PHE A 515 -23.65 12.60 -6.00
N THR A 516 -23.41 13.00 -4.75
CA THR A 516 -23.77 12.21 -3.57
C THR A 516 -25.27 11.92 -3.55
N THR A 517 -26.10 12.94 -3.71
CA THR A 517 -27.57 12.78 -3.66
C THR A 517 -28.15 12.17 -4.93
N MET A 518 -27.56 12.37 -6.10
CA MET A 518 -27.88 11.61 -7.31
C MET A 518 -27.66 10.11 -7.07
N GLY A 519 -26.49 9.74 -6.56
CA GLY A 519 -26.17 8.36 -6.15
C GLY A 519 -27.23 7.82 -5.18
N LEU A 520 -27.50 8.53 -4.09
CA LEU A 520 -28.47 8.11 -3.07
C LEU A 520 -29.89 7.93 -3.61
N THR A 521 -30.33 8.81 -4.50
CA THR A 521 -31.70 8.79 -5.04
C THR A 521 -31.89 7.74 -6.15
N HIS A 522 -30.83 7.33 -6.82
CA HIS A 522 -30.90 6.44 -7.99
C HIS A 522 -30.24 5.08 -7.77
N SER A 523 -29.50 4.88 -6.69
CA SER A 523 -28.64 3.71 -6.48
C SER A 523 -28.48 3.36 -5.00
N ASP A 524 -28.18 2.09 -4.73
CA ASP A 524 -27.64 1.62 -3.44
C ASP A 524 -26.14 1.35 -3.58
N GLY A 525 -25.45 2.15 -4.40
CA GLY A 525 -24.05 2.00 -4.72
C GLY A 525 -23.16 2.82 -3.80
N TYR A 526 -22.03 3.23 -4.35
CA TYR A 526 -20.98 3.99 -3.71
C TYR A 526 -20.73 5.26 -4.52
N VAL A 527 -20.41 6.35 -3.83
CA VAL A 527 -20.11 7.64 -4.47
C VAL A 527 -18.70 8.09 -4.14
N LEU A 528 -18.07 8.78 -5.09
CA LEU A 528 -16.82 9.49 -4.94
C LEU A 528 -16.92 10.82 -5.68
N TYR A 529 -16.31 11.86 -5.12
CA TYR A 529 -16.10 13.12 -5.82
C TYR A 529 -14.63 13.50 -5.76
N ASN A 530 -13.93 13.38 -6.89
CA ASN A 530 -12.50 13.63 -6.94
C ASN A 530 -12.18 15.14 -6.97
N THR A 531 -10.94 15.50 -6.66
CA THR A 531 -10.43 16.90 -6.63
C THR A 531 -10.25 17.51 -8.03
N GLY A 532 -10.37 16.70 -9.09
CA GLY A 532 -10.13 17.03 -10.49
C GLY A 532 -8.64 16.95 -10.86
N LYS A 533 -8.32 16.44 -12.07
CA LYS A 533 -6.96 16.13 -12.56
C LYS A 533 -5.97 17.32 -12.65
N ARG A 534 -6.28 18.49 -12.10
CA ARG A 534 -5.53 19.75 -12.28
C ARG A 534 -5.33 20.60 -11.02
N PHE A 535 -5.91 20.25 -9.87
CA PHE A 535 -5.57 20.97 -8.65
C PHE A 535 -4.14 20.60 -8.22
N HIS A 536 -3.19 21.51 -8.46
CA HIS A 536 -1.76 21.41 -8.09
C HIS A 536 -0.94 20.22 -8.61
N GLY A 537 -1.42 19.47 -9.60
CA GLY A 537 -0.73 18.24 -10.04
C GLY A 537 -0.87 17.11 -9.04
N GLY A 538 -1.98 17.12 -8.28
CA GLY A 538 -2.40 16.01 -7.43
C GLY A 538 -2.62 14.72 -8.24
N PRO A 539 -2.54 13.56 -7.58
CA PRO A 539 -2.69 12.28 -8.23
C PRO A 539 -4.14 12.00 -8.69
N ASP A 540 -4.30 11.02 -9.60
CA ASP A 540 -5.58 10.73 -10.26
C ASP A 540 -6.54 10.02 -9.30
N HIS A 541 -7.82 10.40 -9.30
CA HIS A 541 -8.86 9.94 -8.35
C HIS A 541 -8.68 10.39 -6.89
N GLU A 542 -7.81 11.36 -6.63
CA GLU A 542 -7.67 11.99 -5.31
C GLU A 542 -8.98 12.66 -4.87
N HIS A 543 -9.32 12.58 -3.59
CA HIS A 543 -10.43 13.33 -2.98
C HIS A 543 -10.08 13.79 -1.56
N ILE A 544 -10.77 14.84 -1.11
CA ILE A 544 -10.84 15.20 0.31
C ILE A 544 -12.09 14.57 0.94
N TRP A 545 -12.10 14.45 2.26
CA TRP A 545 -13.33 14.11 2.98
C TRP A 545 -14.22 15.34 3.14
N TYR A 546 -15.50 15.22 2.78
CA TYR A 546 -16.49 16.26 2.97
C TYR A 546 -17.34 15.92 4.20
N ASP A 547 -17.51 16.88 5.10
CA ASP A 547 -18.39 16.81 6.28
C ASP A 547 -19.83 16.42 5.94
N PHE A 548 -20.28 16.70 4.71
CA PHE A 548 -21.54 16.22 4.17
C PHE A 548 -21.68 14.69 4.17
N TRP A 549 -20.58 13.95 4.07
CA TRP A 549 -20.56 12.49 4.10
C TRP A 549 -20.63 11.91 5.51
N ASP A 550 -20.48 12.71 6.57
CA ASP A 550 -20.64 12.28 7.96
C ASP A 550 -22.12 12.08 8.34
N ALA A 551 -23.05 12.44 7.44
CA ALA A 551 -24.48 12.31 7.69
C ALA A 551 -24.92 10.84 7.71
N ASP A 552 -25.44 10.37 8.85
CA ASP A 552 -25.98 9.02 8.99
C ASP A 552 -27.43 8.93 8.50
N LEU A 553 -27.63 8.70 7.20
CA LEU A 553 -28.97 8.45 6.63
C LEU A 553 -29.55 7.08 7.04
N GLY A 554 -28.71 6.17 7.54
CA GLY A 554 -29.08 4.79 7.80
C GLY A 554 -29.32 4.03 6.50
N ARG A 555 -30.41 3.24 6.43
CA ARG A 555 -30.67 2.32 5.30
C ARG A 555 -31.79 2.82 4.40
N PRO A 556 -31.80 2.50 3.09
CA PRO A 556 -32.91 2.84 2.22
C PRO A 556 -34.22 2.20 2.72
N VAL A 557 -35.31 2.96 2.67
CA VAL A 557 -36.65 2.46 2.98
C VAL A 557 -37.30 2.01 1.68
N GLY A 558 -37.62 0.72 1.57
CA GLY A 558 -38.14 0.10 0.35
C GLY A 558 -37.05 -0.48 -0.55
N GLY A 559 -37.46 -1.08 -1.67
CA GLY A 559 -36.58 -1.74 -2.63
C GLY A 559 -36.22 -0.88 -3.84
N ASN A 560 -35.91 -1.57 -4.95
CA ASN A 560 -35.53 -0.95 -6.23
C ASN A 560 -36.61 -0.01 -6.79
N GLU A 561 -37.89 -0.21 -6.43
CA GLU A 561 -39.00 0.65 -6.82
C GLU A 561 -38.88 2.09 -6.30
N THR A 562 -38.03 2.32 -5.29
CA THR A 562 -37.82 3.66 -4.72
C THR A 562 -36.73 4.47 -5.42
N LYS A 563 -35.93 3.84 -6.29
CA LYS A 563 -34.82 4.46 -7.01
C LYS A 563 -35.35 5.30 -8.19
N GLY A 564 -34.83 6.52 -8.34
CA GLY A 564 -35.22 7.45 -9.42
C GLY A 564 -36.63 8.02 -9.29
N GLN A 565 -37.23 7.98 -8.09
CA GLN A 565 -38.58 8.51 -7.88
C GLN A 565 -38.59 10.04 -7.86
N THR A 566 -39.51 10.62 -8.62
CA THR A 566 -39.67 12.08 -8.69
C THR A 566 -40.50 12.61 -7.53
N TYR A 567 -40.13 13.77 -7.00
CA TYR A 567 -40.92 14.47 -6.00
C TYR A 567 -42.10 15.19 -6.65
N ASN A 568 -43.32 14.85 -6.25
CA ASN A 568 -44.57 15.44 -6.76
C ASN A 568 -44.71 15.41 -8.30
N GLY A 569 -44.06 14.45 -8.97
CA GLY A 569 -44.07 14.35 -10.44
C GLY A 569 -43.30 15.47 -11.15
N ILE A 570 -42.47 16.23 -10.43
CA ILE A 570 -41.63 17.28 -11.01
C ILE A 570 -40.43 16.62 -11.70
N GLU A 571 -40.32 16.82 -13.01
CA GLU A 571 -39.18 16.31 -13.79
C GLU A 571 -37.87 16.92 -13.27
N GLY A 572 -36.87 16.06 -13.06
CA GLY A 572 -35.56 16.47 -12.57
C GLY A 572 -35.50 16.78 -11.08
N LEU A 573 -36.56 16.52 -10.31
CA LEU A 573 -36.52 16.64 -8.85
C LEU A 573 -36.80 15.28 -8.22
N PHE A 574 -35.83 14.74 -7.51
CA PHE A 574 -35.85 13.37 -6.99
C PHE A 574 -35.75 13.36 -5.48
N ILE A 575 -36.42 12.39 -4.86
CA ILE A 575 -36.39 12.17 -3.41
C ILE A 575 -36.34 10.68 -3.12
N ARG A 576 -35.59 10.29 -2.09
CA ARG A 576 -35.61 8.92 -1.57
C ARG A 576 -35.53 8.91 -0.05
N GLU A 577 -36.35 8.08 0.57
CA GLU A 577 -36.38 7.92 2.02
C GLU A 577 -35.36 6.87 2.49
N PHE A 578 -34.72 7.20 3.60
CA PHE A 578 -33.87 6.33 4.38
C PHE A 578 -34.37 6.30 5.84
N THR A 579 -33.89 5.35 6.64
CA THR A 579 -34.35 5.14 8.02
C THR A 579 -34.24 6.42 8.85
N ASN A 580 -33.14 7.18 8.68
CA ASN A 580 -32.86 8.38 9.46
C ASN A 580 -33.16 9.69 8.72
N GLY A 581 -33.56 9.65 7.45
CA GLY A 581 -33.72 10.89 6.69
C GLY A 581 -34.17 10.72 5.25
N TRP A 582 -33.90 11.73 4.44
CA TRP A 582 -34.15 11.74 3.00
C TRP A 582 -32.96 12.33 2.26
N ALA A 583 -32.68 11.78 1.09
CA ALA A 583 -31.82 12.41 0.10
C ALA A 583 -32.70 13.09 -0.95
N VAL A 584 -32.36 14.32 -1.33
CA VAL A 584 -33.08 15.07 -2.38
C VAL A 584 -32.07 15.65 -3.37
N TYR A 585 -32.36 15.47 -4.65
CA TYR A 585 -31.52 15.90 -5.76
C TYR A 585 -32.36 16.73 -6.74
N ASN A 586 -31.88 17.93 -7.11
CA ASN A 586 -32.59 18.86 -7.98
C ASN A 586 -31.77 19.27 -9.21
N ARG A 587 -32.30 18.92 -10.38
CA ARG A 587 -31.93 19.39 -11.72
C ARG A 587 -33.19 19.75 -12.52
N SER A 588 -34.14 20.43 -11.88
CA SER A 588 -35.43 20.77 -12.48
C SER A 588 -35.42 22.07 -13.30
N GLY A 589 -34.29 22.77 -13.39
CA GLY A 589 -34.15 24.05 -14.09
C GLY A 589 -34.40 25.28 -13.21
N LYS A 590 -34.70 25.08 -11.92
CA LYS A 590 -34.97 26.15 -10.95
C LYS A 590 -34.92 25.64 -9.51
N GLU A 591 -34.85 26.58 -8.59
CA GLU A 591 -35.02 26.35 -7.16
C GLU A 591 -36.41 25.74 -6.86
N GLN A 592 -36.43 24.79 -5.92
CA GLN A 592 -37.64 24.07 -5.51
C GLN A 592 -37.83 24.13 -4.00
N GLN A 593 -39.09 24.17 -3.58
CA GLN A 593 -39.48 24.05 -2.18
C GLN A 593 -39.84 22.59 -1.88
N ILE A 594 -39.17 22.00 -0.90
CA ILE A 594 -39.34 20.62 -0.49
C ILE A 594 -40.10 20.59 0.82
N GLU A 595 -41.26 19.93 0.83
CA GLU A 595 -42.12 19.76 2.00
C GLU A 595 -42.03 18.32 2.52
N PHE A 596 -41.72 18.18 3.80
CA PHE A 596 -41.65 16.92 4.52
C PHE A 596 -42.85 16.75 5.47
N SER A 597 -43.22 15.49 5.72
CA SER A 597 -44.30 15.15 6.65
C SER A 597 -43.96 15.49 8.11
N LYS A 598 -42.67 15.54 8.45
CA LYS A 598 -42.11 15.89 9.76
C LYS A 598 -40.98 16.91 9.62
N ALA A 599 -40.62 17.54 10.74
CA ALA A 599 -39.48 18.44 10.78
C ALA A 599 -38.19 17.66 10.52
N VAL A 600 -37.30 18.27 9.74
CA VAL A 600 -36.00 17.71 9.36
C VAL A 600 -34.96 18.82 9.39
N SER A 601 -33.70 18.42 9.52
CA SER A 601 -32.54 19.30 9.48
C SER A 601 -31.73 19.03 8.22
N GLY A 602 -31.44 20.07 7.45
CA GLY A 602 -30.59 19.98 6.26
C GLY A 602 -29.11 19.97 6.65
N VAL A 603 -28.35 18.99 6.15
CA VAL A 603 -26.95 18.77 6.53
C VAL A 603 -26.06 19.91 6.03
N ALA A 604 -26.16 20.29 4.76
CA ALA A 604 -25.32 21.33 4.19
C ALA A 604 -25.85 22.74 4.45
N SER A 605 -27.16 22.92 4.38
CA SER A 605 -27.84 24.20 4.62
C SER A 605 -27.83 24.63 6.08
N GLY A 606 -27.70 23.69 7.02
CA GLY A 606 -27.76 23.95 8.46
C GLY A 606 -29.12 24.44 8.94
N VAL A 607 -30.17 24.33 8.11
CA VAL A 607 -31.53 24.70 8.49
C VAL A 607 -32.10 23.59 9.34
N GLU A 608 -32.27 23.84 10.64
CA GLU A 608 -32.72 22.85 11.62
C GLU A 608 -34.24 22.89 11.84
N ASP A 609 -34.83 21.72 12.08
CA ASP A 609 -36.20 21.55 12.58
C ASP A 609 -37.31 22.20 11.74
N GLN A 610 -37.16 22.22 10.42
CA GLN A 610 -38.17 22.75 9.50
C GLN A 610 -38.80 21.64 8.66
N ARG A 611 -40.08 21.82 8.32
CA ARG A 611 -40.78 20.96 7.36
C ARG A 611 -40.58 21.37 5.92
N SER A 612 -40.26 22.64 5.71
CA SER A 612 -40.17 23.27 4.41
C SER A 612 -38.74 23.75 4.20
N HIS A 613 -38.12 23.29 3.12
CA HIS A 613 -36.74 23.62 2.78
C HIS A 613 -36.65 24.10 1.34
N ILE A 614 -35.65 24.93 1.07
CA ILE A 614 -35.37 25.44 -0.26
C ILE A 614 -34.15 24.71 -0.80
N LEU A 615 -34.31 24.03 -1.93
CA LEU A 615 -33.23 23.35 -2.63
C LEU A 615 -32.95 24.08 -3.94
N PRO A 616 -31.76 24.69 -4.11
CA PRO A 616 -31.35 25.29 -5.37
C PRO A 616 -31.36 24.29 -6.53
N ASP A 617 -31.36 24.84 -7.73
CA ASP A 617 -31.16 24.06 -8.95
C ASP A 617 -29.71 23.58 -9.07
N LEU A 618 -29.49 22.43 -9.72
CA LEU A 618 -28.17 21.79 -9.84
C LEU A 618 -27.46 21.63 -8.50
N ASP A 619 -28.20 21.15 -7.50
CA ASP A 619 -27.71 20.88 -6.16
C ASP A 619 -28.42 19.66 -5.54
N GLY A 620 -27.92 19.25 -4.39
CA GLY A 620 -28.46 18.17 -3.57
C GLY A 620 -28.38 18.49 -2.09
N GLU A 621 -29.25 17.86 -1.30
CA GLU A 621 -29.22 17.96 0.15
C GLU A 621 -29.61 16.63 0.81
N ILE A 622 -29.04 16.40 1.99
CA ILE A 622 -29.44 15.35 2.91
C ILE A 622 -30.24 16.00 4.03
N TYR A 623 -31.44 15.46 4.28
CA TYR A 623 -32.33 15.93 5.34
C TYR A 623 -32.48 14.86 6.40
N LEU A 624 -31.87 15.08 7.56
CA LEU A 624 -31.97 14.16 8.70
C LEU A 624 -33.28 14.43 9.44
N LYS A 625 -33.95 13.36 9.86
CA LYS A 625 -35.10 13.44 10.76
C LYS A 625 -34.61 14.14 12.02
N SER A 626 -35.23 15.27 12.37
CA SER A 626 -34.91 15.99 13.60
C SER A 626 -34.90 15.01 14.76
N GLU A 627 -33.80 14.94 15.51
CA GLU A 627 -33.78 14.18 16.75
C GLU A 627 -34.93 14.70 17.60
N SER A 628 -35.92 13.86 17.87
CA SER A 628 -36.80 14.11 18.99
C SER A 628 -35.88 14.27 20.19
N LYS A 629 -35.82 15.45 20.80
CA LYS A 629 -35.33 15.58 22.18
C LYS A 629 -36.15 14.60 23.02
N LEU A 630 -35.59 13.40 23.23
CA LEU A 630 -36.14 12.25 23.93
C LEU A 630 -37.68 12.20 23.99
N GLU A 631 -38.29 11.61 22.97
CA GLU A 631 -39.20 10.53 23.32
C GLU A 631 -38.37 9.26 23.16
N THR A 632 -38.08 8.58 24.27
CA THR A 632 -37.65 7.18 24.29
C THR A 632 -38.40 6.44 23.19
N PRO A 633 -37.77 5.57 22.37
CA PRO A 633 -38.52 4.85 21.35
C PRO A 633 -39.57 3.98 22.05
N LEU A 634 -40.81 4.49 22.15
CA LEU A 634 -41.98 3.86 22.76
C LEU A 634 -42.26 2.47 22.17
N ALA A 635 -41.67 2.14 21.02
CA ALA A 635 -41.75 0.85 20.37
C ALA A 635 -40.76 -0.20 20.92
N ALA A 636 -39.59 0.21 21.43
CA ALA A 636 -38.58 -0.72 21.99
C ALA A 636 -38.74 -0.93 23.50
N ASP A 637 -39.47 -0.05 24.18
CA ASP A 637 -39.92 -0.23 25.57
C ASP A 637 -41.16 -1.14 25.60
N ILE A 638 -40.92 -2.45 25.46
CA ILE A 638 -41.97 -3.46 25.33
C ILE A 638 -42.81 -3.55 26.61
N ASN A 639 -42.20 -3.29 27.76
CA ASN A 639 -42.86 -3.37 29.05
C ASN A 639 -43.51 -2.04 29.49
N ALA A 640 -43.28 -0.96 28.75
CA ALA A 640 -43.77 0.40 28.99
C ALA A 640 -43.36 0.99 30.36
N ASP A 641 -42.18 0.64 30.87
CA ASP A 641 -41.62 1.16 32.14
C ASP A 641 -40.83 2.47 31.96
N GLY A 642 -40.67 2.91 30.72
CA GLY A 642 -39.95 4.12 30.33
C GLY A 642 -38.45 3.91 30.13
N VAL A 643 -37.94 2.67 30.21
CA VAL A 643 -36.50 2.34 30.11
C VAL A 643 -36.28 1.11 29.24
N VAL A 644 -35.71 1.28 28.05
CA VAL A 644 -35.33 0.15 27.19
C VAL A 644 -34.09 -0.54 27.76
N ASN A 645 -34.24 -1.79 28.18
CA ASN A 645 -33.15 -2.55 28.78
C ASN A 645 -33.27 -4.06 28.48
N ILE A 646 -32.43 -4.87 29.15
CA ILE A 646 -32.39 -6.32 28.95
C ILE A 646 -33.74 -7.02 29.15
N PHE A 647 -34.65 -6.46 29.96
CA PHE A 647 -35.99 -7.00 30.16
C PHE A 647 -36.85 -6.89 28.91
N ASP A 648 -36.75 -5.80 28.14
CA ASP A 648 -37.46 -5.64 26.86
C ASP A 648 -36.96 -6.61 25.81
N LEU A 649 -35.64 -6.81 25.76
CA LEU A 649 -35.02 -7.77 24.86
C LEU A 649 -35.46 -9.20 25.18
N VAL A 650 -35.60 -9.54 26.46
CA VAL A 650 -36.15 -10.83 26.91
C VAL A 650 -37.61 -10.98 26.50
N LEU A 651 -38.41 -9.90 26.50
CA LEU A 651 -39.81 -9.95 26.06
C LEU A 651 -39.94 -10.25 24.57
N VAL A 652 -39.12 -9.63 23.72
CA VAL A 652 -39.07 -9.95 22.28
C VAL A 652 -38.55 -11.37 22.05
N ALA A 653 -37.51 -11.79 22.79
CA ALA A 653 -36.92 -13.13 22.65
C ALA A 653 -37.93 -14.24 22.98
N ASN A 654 -38.80 -14.00 23.97
CA ASN A 654 -39.85 -14.94 24.36
C ASN A 654 -41.02 -14.98 23.35
N ALA A 655 -41.13 -13.99 22.47
CA ALA A 655 -42.16 -13.89 21.46
C ALA A 655 -41.71 -14.36 20.05
N LEU A 656 -40.50 -14.89 19.90
CA LEU A 656 -39.99 -15.36 18.60
C LEU A 656 -40.96 -16.35 17.93
N GLY A 657 -41.38 -16.03 16.71
CA GLY A 657 -42.36 -16.79 15.92
C GLY A 657 -43.83 -16.42 16.16
N GLU A 658 -44.11 -15.51 17.09
CA GLU A 658 -45.44 -14.92 17.30
C GLU A 658 -45.66 -13.71 16.36
N ALA A 659 -46.87 -13.16 16.38
CA ALA A 659 -47.23 -11.98 15.58
C ALA A 659 -46.93 -10.63 16.27
N GLU A 660 -46.71 -10.61 17.59
CA GLU A 660 -46.44 -9.39 18.36
C GLU A 660 -45.52 -9.68 19.56
N PRO A 661 -44.64 -8.73 19.98
CA PRO A 661 -44.45 -7.40 19.40
C PRO A 661 -43.60 -7.44 18.10
N ASP A 662 -44.21 -7.07 16.97
CA ASP A 662 -43.52 -6.97 15.67
C ASP A 662 -43.00 -5.54 15.48
N LEU A 663 -41.70 -5.36 15.70
CA LEU A 663 -41.07 -4.05 15.75
C LEU A 663 -40.63 -3.56 14.38
N ASN A 664 -40.41 -4.49 13.45
CA ASN A 664 -39.98 -4.19 12.10
C ASN A 664 -41.14 -4.17 11.08
N GLY A 665 -42.32 -4.71 11.44
CA GLY A 665 -43.54 -4.68 10.65
C GLY A 665 -43.65 -5.77 9.57
N ASP A 666 -42.84 -6.83 9.65
CA ASP A 666 -42.84 -7.96 8.69
C ASP A 666 -43.89 -9.04 8.99
N GLY A 667 -44.65 -8.88 10.07
CA GLY A 667 -45.72 -9.76 10.50
C GLY A 667 -45.27 -10.96 11.33
N VAL A 668 -43.98 -11.05 11.72
CA VAL A 668 -43.48 -12.13 12.58
C VAL A 668 -42.29 -11.69 13.44
N VAL A 669 -42.38 -11.91 14.75
CA VAL A 669 -41.26 -11.62 15.66
C VAL A 669 -40.08 -12.53 15.37
N ASN A 670 -38.97 -11.94 14.95
CA ASN A 670 -37.74 -12.64 14.60
C ASN A 670 -36.49 -11.92 15.13
N ILE A 671 -35.31 -12.34 14.66
CA ILE A 671 -34.05 -11.81 15.19
C ILE A 671 -33.84 -10.34 14.85
N LEU A 672 -34.49 -9.81 13.82
CA LEU A 672 -34.43 -8.39 13.46
C LEU A 672 -35.14 -7.53 14.52
N ASP A 673 -36.23 -8.01 15.13
CA ASP A 673 -36.90 -7.31 16.24
C ASP A 673 -36.03 -7.27 17.49
N LEU A 674 -35.25 -8.32 17.74
CA LEU A 674 -34.26 -8.33 18.83
C LEU A 674 -33.17 -7.29 18.62
N VAL A 675 -32.71 -7.12 17.37
CA VAL A 675 -31.72 -6.10 17.02
C VAL A 675 -32.27 -4.69 17.23
N ILE A 676 -33.56 -4.47 16.94
CA ILE A 676 -34.23 -3.17 17.20
C ILE A 676 -34.18 -2.81 18.69
N VAL A 677 -34.51 -3.75 19.58
CA VAL A 677 -34.45 -3.50 21.03
C VAL A 677 -33.01 -3.36 21.53
N ALA A 678 -32.09 -4.20 21.03
CA ALA A 678 -30.68 -4.15 21.43
C ALA A 678 -30.00 -2.81 21.07
N ASN A 679 -30.31 -2.27 19.88
CA ASN A 679 -29.78 -0.98 19.43
C ASN A 679 -30.40 0.22 20.18
N ALA A 680 -31.47 -0.01 20.93
CA ALA A 680 -32.14 0.99 21.74
C ALA A 680 -31.74 0.97 23.22
N PHE A 681 -30.77 0.13 23.62
CA PHE A 681 -30.19 0.18 24.96
C PHE A 681 -29.38 1.47 25.12
N GLU A 682 -29.63 2.22 26.20
CA GLU A 682 -28.77 3.34 26.64
C GLU A 682 -27.45 2.86 27.27
#